data_AF-A0A0E0BCN9-F1
#
_entry.id   AF-A0A0E0BCN9-F1
#
_cell.length_a   1.000
_cell.length_b   1.000
_cell.length_c   1.000
_cell.angle_alpha   90.00
_cell.angle_beta   90.00
_cell.angle_gamma   90.00
#
_symmetry.space_group_name_H-M   'P 1'
#
loop_
_entity.id
_entity.type
_entity.pdbx_description
1 polymer ?
#
loop_
_entity_poly.entity_id
_entity_poly.type
_entity_poly.pdbx_seq_one_letter_code
_entity_poly.pdbx_strand_id
1 'polypeptide(L)'
;MFCLLVLMCFGEWLDEAAVRAIGDAQHGWLLHYATKMKVFAFCPAVTKHIFRGRIQTSLALRRRQKELFMPLISARRERKNQLVERAVPEKETTTFEHSYADTLLDIKLPEDGGDRALTDDEMVRLCSEFLDAGTDTMSTTLQWIMAELVKNPTIQSKLHDEIKSKTSDDHDEITEDDTHKMPYLKAVILEGLRKHPPGHFALPHKAAEDMDVGGYLIPKGATVNFMPRALGHLDVAHGGLVEALAEAHEHEEAEHGVLERLHDMDTWHVTVAAILVLIPFLRLILSRRGGRGGGKRGRLPPGPPAVPLLGSTVWLTNSLADAEPLLRRLIARHGPVVSLRVASRLLVFVADRRLAHAALVEKGASLADRPAMASTRLLGESDNLISRAGYGPVWRLLRRNLVAETLHPSRVRLFAPARAWVRRVLVEKLRDENGDAAAPRAVVETFQYAMFCLLVLMCFGERLDEDAVRAIAVAQRDALLYLSSKMPVFAFFPAVTKHLFRGRLQKAHALRRRQMELFVPLINARREYKKRQGGADGEPKKETTFEHSYVDTLLDIKLPDDGNRPLTDDEMVNLCSEFLNAGTDTTSTALQWIMAELVKNPSIQSKLHDEIKSKTGGGGGGGQREVSEEDIHDMPYLKAVVLEGLRKHPPGHMVLPHRAAEDMEIGGYLIPKGATVNFMVAEMGRDEKEWEKPMEFMPERFLAGGDGEGVDVTGSREIRMMPFGVGRRICAGLGVAMLHVEYFVANMVSEFEWKEVAGDEVDFAEKIEFTTVMAKPLRARLVPRRA
;
A
#
# COMPACT_ATOMS: atom_id res chain seq x y z
N MET A 1 -16.29 8.52 -39.09
CA MET A 1 -15.04 8.61 -38.32
C MET A 1 -14.02 7.55 -38.72
N PHE A 2 -14.34 6.24 -38.66
CA PHE A 2 -13.42 5.18 -39.13
C PHE A 2 -12.96 5.39 -40.59
N CYS A 3 -13.85 5.79 -41.50
CA CYS A 3 -13.49 6.13 -42.89
C CYS A 3 -12.46 7.26 -43.00
N LEU A 4 -12.56 8.30 -42.13
CA LEU A 4 -11.61 9.41 -42.10
C LEU A 4 -10.23 8.94 -41.60
N LEU A 5 -10.19 8.07 -40.60
CA LEU A 5 -8.94 7.48 -40.13
C LEU A 5 -8.27 6.61 -41.19
N VAL A 6 -9.05 5.84 -41.96
CA VAL A 6 -8.55 5.07 -43.11
C VAL A 6 -8.00 6.00 -44.19
N LEU A 7 -8.69 7.10 -44.51
CA LEU A 7 -8.21 8.12 -45.42
C LEU A 7 -6.92 8.78 -44.92
N MET A 8 -6.84 9.16 -43.64
CA MET A 8 -5.62 9.72 -43.06
C MET A 8 -4.48 8.71 -43.03
N CYS A 9 -4.80 7.43 -42.82
CA CYS A 9 -3.81 6.37 -42.72
C CYS A 9 -3.18 6.03 -44.08
N PHE A 10 -3.99 5.95 -45.14
CA PHE A 10 -3.54 5.47 -46.46
C PHE A 10 -3.65 6.51 -47.59
N GLY A 11 -4.23 7.68 -47.33
CA GLY A 11 -4.36 8.77 -48.30
C GLY A 11 -5.38 8.54 -49.41
N GLU A 12 -6.20 7.49 -49.32
CA GLU A 12 -7.17 7.09 -50.35
C GLU A 12 -8.57 6.90 -49.76
N TRP A 13 -9.57 7.36 -50.51
CA TRP A 13 -10.97 7.06 -50.23
C TRP A 13 -11.27 5.64 -50.69
N LEU A 14 -11.43 4.73 -49.73
CA LEU A 14 -11.84 3.36 -50.00
C LEU A 14 -13.36 3.25 -50.10
N ASP A 15 -13.83 2.31 -50.91
CA ASP A 15 -15.25 1.97 -50.92
C ASP A 15 -15.72 1.42 -49.57
N GLU A 16 -17.03 1.48 -49.34
CA GLU A 16 -17.61 1.09 -48.06
C GLU A 16 -17.33 -0.38 -47.70
N ALA A 17 -17.24 -1.27 -48.70
CA ALA A 17 -16.97 -2.69 -48.46
C ALA A 17 -15.53 -2.92 -47.98
N ALA A 18 -14.56 -2.20 -48.55
CA ALA A 18 -13.17 -2.22 -48.15
C ALA A 18 -12.98 -1.61 -46.75
N VAL A 19 -13.64 -0.48 -46.45
CA VAL A 19 -13.60 0.12 -45.11
C VAL A 19 -14.21 -0.82 -44.06
N ARG A 20 -15.36 -1.45 -44.36
CA ARG A 20 -15.97 -2.44 -43.46
C ARG A 20 -15.08 -3.65 -43.25
N ALA A 21 -14.44 -4.16 -44.32
CA ALA A 21 -13.52 -5.30 -44.21
C ALA A 21 -12.31 -5.00 -43.31
N ILE A 22 -11.75 -3.79 -43.41
CA ILE A 22 -10.68 -3.29 -42.52
C ILE A 22 -11.21 -3.18 -41.09
N GLY A 23 -12.39 -2.58 -40.89
CA GLY A 23 -13.02 -2.44 -39.58
C GLY A 23 -13.29 -3.77 -38.88
N ASP A 24 -13.84 -4.75 -39.59
CA ASP A 24 -14.10 -6.10 -39.06
C ASP A 24 -12.81 -6.84 -38.69
N ALA A 25 -11.76 -6.67 -39.49
CA ALA A 25 -10.45 -7.24 -39.21
C ALA A 25 -9.83 -6.63 -37.94
N GLN A 26 -9.96 -5.31 -37.77
CA GLN A 26 -9.47 -4.59 -36.60
C GLN A 26 -10.26 -4.95 -35.33
N HIS A 27 -11.58 -4.84 -35.39
CA HIS A 27 -12.46 -5.17 -34.28
C HIS A 27 -12.33 -6.64 -33.86
N GLY A 28 -12.26 -7.57 -34.83
CA GLY A 28 -12.04 -8.99 -34.55
C GLY A 28 -10.70 -9.27 -33.86
N TRP A 29 -9.64 -8.55 -34.22
CA TRP A 29 -8.34 -8.65 -33.56
C TRP A 29 -8.38 -8.09 -32.13
N LEU A 30 -8.92 -6.88 -31.94
CA LEU A 30 -9.06 -6.23 -30.64
C LEU A 30 -9.93 -7.06 -29.69
N LEU A 31 -11.07 -7.57 -30.14
CA LEU A 31 -11.98 -8.39 -29.34
C LEU A 31 -11.31 -9.71 -28.92
N HIS A 32 -10.62 -10.38 -29.85
CA HIS A 32 -9.85 -11.60 -29.53
C HIS A 32 -8.71 -11.30 -28.56
N TYR A 33 -8.01 -10.18 -28.73
CA TYR A 33 -6.95 -9.76 -27.81
C TYR A 33 -7.51 -9.49 -26.41
N ALA A 34 -8.58 -8.69 -26.32
CA ALA A 34 -9.20 -8.28 -25.06
C ALA A 34 -9.85 -9.43 -24.29
N THR A 35 -10.48 -10.39 -25.00
CA THR A 35 -11.26 -11.47 -24.35
C THR A 35 -10.47 -12.78 -24.21
N LYS A 36 -9.50 -13.06 -25.09
CA LYS A 36 -8.82 -14.37 -25.14
C LYS A 36 -7.32 -14.30 -24.84
N MET A 37 -6.67 -13.12 -24.88
CA MET A 37 -5.23 -12.94 -24.66
C MET A 37 -4.81 -12.22 -23.36
N LYS A 38 -5.73 -11.74 -22.51
CA LYS A 38 -5.39 -11.09 -21.21
C LYS A 38 -4.67 -11.98 -20.18
N VAL A 39 -4.42 -13.27 -20.47
CA VAL A 39 -3.80 -14.25 -19.53
C VAL A 39 -2.33 -14.54 -19.87
N PHE A 40 -1.72 -13.85 -20.82
CA PHE A 40 -0.36 -14.17 -21.29
C PHE A 40 0.72 -13.44 -20.50
N ALA A 41 0.98 -13.86 -19.27
CA ALA A 41 2.18 -13.46 -18.52
C ALA A 41 2.80 -14.60 -17.70
N PHE A 42 2.55 -15.86 -18.08
CA PHE A 42 3.07 -17.04 -17.39
C PHE A 42 3.68 -18.05 -18.38
N CYS A 43 5.00 -17.98 -18.55
CA CYS A 43 5.84 -19.01 -19.21
C CYS A 43 5.62 -19.24 -20.74
N PRO A 44 6.53 -18.76 -21.62
CA PRO A 44 6.38 -18.88 -23.08
C PRO A 44 6.30 -20.32 -23.63
N ALA A 45 6.95 -21.29 -22.98
CA ALA A 45 7.05 -22.67 -23.47
C ALA A 45 5.77 -23.49 -23.23
N VAL A 46 5.11 -23.32 -22.08
CA VAL A 46 3.86 -24.02 -21.72
C VAL A 46 2.66 -23.37 -22.43
N THR A 47 2.72 -22.06 -22.61
CA THR A 47 1.68 -21.25 -23.23
C THR A 47 1.46 -21.57 -24.71
N LYS A 48 2.53 -21.94 -25.44
CA LYS A 48 2.46 -22.25 -26.88
C LYS A 48 1.68 -23.53 -27.19
N HIS A 49 1.67 -24.50 -26.27
CA HIS A 49 0.97 -25.77 -26.46
C HIS A 49 -0.49 -25.73 -25.98
N ILE A 50 -0.76 -25.13 -24.82
CA ILE A 50 -2.13 -25.05 -24.25
C ILE A 50 -3.02 -24.08 -25.04
N PHE A 51 -2.44 -23.00 -25.57
CA PHE A 51 -3.18 -21.95 -26.29
C PHE A 51 -2.92 -21.92 -27.79
N ARG A 52 -2.44 -23.04 -28.37
CA ARG A 52 -2.11 -23.15 -29.81
C ARG A 52 -3.26 -22.66 -30.70
N GLY A 53 -4.50 -22.99 -30.37
CA GLY A 53 -5.69 -22.49 -31.08
C GLY A 53 -5.85 -20.98 -30.99
N ARG A 54 -5.66 -20.36 -29.81
CA ARG A 54 -5.77 -18.91 -29.64
C ARG A 54 -4.64 -18.15 -30.34
N ILE A 55 -3.43 -18.72 -30.35
CA ILE A 55 -2.29 -18.18 -31.07
C ILE A 55 -2.52 -18.30 -32.58
N GLN A 56 -3.04 -19.44 -33.06
CA GLN A 56 -3.42 -19.62 -34.47
C GLN A 56 -4.51 -18.63 -34.89
N THR A 57 -5.54 -18.39 -34.07
CA THR A 57 -6.55 -17.36 -34.32
C THR A 57 -5.94 -15.95 -34.35
N SER A 58 -5.05 -15.62 -33.40
CA SER A 58 -4.35 -14.32 -33.39
C SER A 58 -3.47 -14.13 -34.64
N LEU A 59 -2.75 -15.18 -35.07
CA LEU A 59 -1.97 -15.17 -36.29
C LEU A 59 -2.85 -15.09 -37.55
N ALA A 60 -4.03 -15.73 -37.56
CA ALA A 60 -4.97 -15.65 -38.68
C ALA A 60 -5.59 -14.24 -38.79
N LEU A 61 -5.97 -13.63 -37.66
CA LEU A 61 -6.46 -12.25 -37.62
C LEU A 61 -5.37 -11.27 -38.08
N ARG A 62 -4.11 -11.46 -37.65
CA ARG A 62 -2.97 -10.67 -38.15
C ARG A 62 -2.69 -10.86 -39.64
N ARG A 63 -2.84 -12.08 -40.16
CA ARG A 63 -2.73 -12.32 -41.62
C ARG A 63 -3.81 -11.57 -42.37
N ARG A 64 -5.05 -11.59 -41.88
CA ARG A 64 -6.16 -10.85 -42.49
C ARG A 64 -5.92 -9.33 -42.47
N GLN A 65 -5.40 -8.78 -41.37
CA GLN A 65 -4.96 -7.38 -41.33
C GLN A 65 -3.89 -7.10 -42.39
N LYS A 66 -2.86 -7.96 -42.48
CA LYS A 66 -1.80 -7.83 -43.48
C LYS A 66 -2.34 -7.90 -44.93
N GLU A 67 -3.24 -8.83 -45.22
CA GLU A 67 -3.86 -8.98 -46.55
C GLU A 67 -4.62 -7.72 -46.98
N LEU A 68 -5.30 -7.06 -46.05
CA LEU A 68 -6.06 -5.85 -46.32
C LEU A 68 -5.18 -4.59 -46.39
N PHE A 69 -4.10 -4.53 -45.59
CA PHE A 69 -3.30 -3.32 -45.40
C PHE A 69 -2.14 -3.25 -46.39
N MET A 70 -1.55 -4.38 -46.77
CA MET A 70 -0.39 -4.41 -47.64
C MET A 70 -0.64 -3.82 -49.03
N PRO A 71 -1.75 -4.09 -49.73
CA PRO A 71 -2.01 -3.47 -51.03
C PRO A 71 -2.00 -1.93 -50.95
N LEU A 72 -2.57 -1.36 -49.87
CA LEU A 72 -2.63 0.07 -49.64
C LEU A 72 -1.24 0.66 -49.32
N ILE A 73 -0.47 -0.02 -48.48
CA ILE A 73 0.91 0.37 -48.14
C ILE A 73 1.82 0.29 -49.38
N SER A 74 1.66 -0.75 -50.19
CA SER A 74 2.40 -0.95 -51.44
C SER A 74 2.08 0.14 -52.47
N ALA A 75 0.80 0.49 -52.64
CA ALA A 75 0.38 1.60 -53.51
C ALA A 75 1.03 2.93 -53.10
N ARG A 76 1.07 3.23 -51.79
CA ARG A 76 1.78 4.42 -51.28
C ARG A 76 3.29 4.36 -51.51
N ARG A 77 3.92 3.20 -51.29
CA ARG A 77 5.36 2.99 -51.53
C ARG A 77 5.72 3.19 -53.01
N GLU A 78 4.90 2.67 -53.92
CA GLU A 78 5.11 2.82 -55.36
C GLU A 78 4.93 4.27 -55.81
N ARG A 79 3.86 4.94 -55.36
CA ARG A 79 3.62 6.35 -55.66
C ARG A 79 4.77 7.25 -55.20
N LYS A 80 5.29 7.00 -54.00
CA LYS A 80 6.42 7.74 -53.45
C LYS A 80 7.69 7.54 -54.27
N ASN A 81 7.99 6.31 -54.70
CA ASN A 81 9.12 6.05 -55.59
C ASN A 81 8.96 6.76 -56.94
N GLN A 82 7.74 6.80 -57.50
CA GLN A 82 7.44 7.52 -58.74
C GLN A 82 7.60 9.05 -58.60
N LEU A 83 7.26 9.62 -57.44
CA LEU A 83 7.46 11.05 -57.12
C LEU A 83 8.94 11.42 -56.90
N VAL A 84 9.76 10.49 -56.41
CA VAL A 84 11.23 10.68 -56.28
C VAL A 84 11.93 10.62 -57.64
N GLU A 85 11.43 9.82 -58.57
CA GLU A 85 12.04 9.66 -59.91
C GLU A 85 11.59 10.70 -60.96
N ARG A 86 10.46 11.40 -60.74
CA ARG A 86 9.97 12.45 -61.64
C ARG A 86 9.63 13.71 -60.85
N ALA A 87 10.29 14.82 -61.16
CA ALA A 87 9.81 16.15 -60.80
C ALA A 87 8.51 16.46 -61.57
N VAL A 88 7.38 15.90 -61.10
CA VAL A 88 6.05 16.12 -61.66
C VAL A 88 5.47 17.37 -60.98
N PRO A 89 4.97 18.36 -61.74
CA PRO A 89 4.27 19.49 -61.15
C PRO A 89 2.93 19.03 -60.55
N GLU A 90 2.65 19.48 -59.33
CA GLU A 90 1.37 19.32 -58.64
C GLU A 90 0.21 19.77 -59.54
N LYS A 91 -0.60 18.81 -60.00
CA LYS A 91 -2.01 19.06 -60.28
C LYS A 91 -2.84 17.79 -60.30
N GLU A 92 -3.93 17.88 -59.53
CA GLU A 92 -5.15 17.07 -59.57
C GLU A 92 -5.02 15.56 -59.31
N THR A 93 -5.11 15.16 -58.03
CA THR A 93 -5.69 13.85 -57.68
C THR A 93 -6.42 13.92 -56.33
N THR A 94 -7.56 13.24 -56.23
CA THR A 94 -8.50 13.14 -55.09
C THR A 94 -7.95 12.40 -53.85
N THR A 95 -6.64 12.43 -53.67
CA THR A 95 -5.89 11.67 -52.68
C THR A 95 -5.18 12.63 -51.76
N PHE A 96 -5.26 12.37 -50.45
CA PHE A 96 -4.60 13.18 -49.43
C PHE A 96 -3.07 13.21 -49.71
N GLU A 97 -2.50 14.41 -49.81
CA GLU A 97 -1.11 14.63 -50.26
C GLU A 97 -0.09 13.91 -49.38
N HIS A 98 -0.35 13.83 -48.07
CA HIS A 98 0.54 13.22 -47.09
C HIS A 98 -0.23 12.36 -46.08
N SER A 99 -0.23 11.04 -46.26
CA SER A 99 -0.85 10.09 -45.33
C SER A 99 0.10 9.66 -44.21
N TYR A 100 -0.44 9.03 -43.15
CA TYR A 100 0.36 8.43 -42.09
C TYR A 100 1.29 7.33 -42.64
N ALA A 101 0.83 6.54 -43.62
CA ALA A 101 1.68 5.54 -44.27
C ALA A 101 2.89 6.17 -44.98
N ASP A 102 2.76 7.38 -45.56
CA ASP A 102 3.91 8.07 -46.16
C ASP A 102 4.91 8.50 -45.09
N THR A 103 4.44 9.03 -43.97
CA THR A 103 5.27 9.34 -42.81
C THR A 103 6.04 8.11 -42.36
N LEU A 104 5.36 6.96 -42.23
CA LEU A 104 6.01 5.71 -41.84
C LEU A 104 7.04 5.24 -42.88
N LEU A 105 6.77 5.43 -44.18
CA LEU A 105 7.72 5.11 -45.25
C LEU A 105 8.96 6.01 -45.24
N ASP A 106 8.91 7.20 -44.61
CA ASP A 106 10.07 8.08 -44.40
C ASP A 106 10.90 7.71 -43.16
N ILE A 107 10.33 6.91 -42.24
CA ILE A 107 11.01 6.57 -41.00
C ILE A 107 12.19 5.63 -41.29
N LYS A 108 13.36 6.09 -40.84
CA LYS A 108 14.60 5.34 -40.78
C LYS A 108 14.95 5.07 -39.31
N LEU A 109 14.98 3.79 -38.94
CA LEU A 109 15.37 3.33 -37.62
C LEU A 109 16.89 3.14 -37.57
N PRO A 110 17.59 3.72 -36.59
CA PRO A 110 19.03 3.54 -36.44
C PRO A 110 19.36 2.12 -35.96
N GLU A 111 20.26 1.42 -36.67
CA GLU A 111 20.82 0.12 -36.30
C GLU A 111 22.35 0.11 -36.42
N ASP A 112 23.02 -0.80 -35.70
CA ASP A 112 24.48 -0.96 -35.74
C ASP A 112 24.93 -1.36 -37.16
N GLY A 113 25.42 -0.38 -37.93
CA GLY A 113 25.81 -0.55 -39.33
C GLY A 113 25.04 0.30 -40.35
N GLY A 114 24.06 1.10 -39.90
CA GLY A 114 23.33 2.08 -40.73
C GLY A 114 21.84 2.15 -40.40
N ASP A 115 21.15 3.08 -41.05
CA ASP A 115 19.71 3.23 -40.89
C ASP A 115 18.92 2.17 -41.67
N ARG A 116 17.93 1.52 -41.05
CA ARG A 116 16.99 0.61 -41.72
C ARG A 116 15.59 1.21 -41.87
N ALA A 117 14.90 0.85 -42.94
CA ALA A 117 13.47 1.16 -43.08
C ALA A 117 12.60 0.24 -42.20
N LEU A 118 11.36 0.65 -41.95
CA LEU A 118 10.35 -0.21 -41.34
C LEU A 118 10.03 -1.42 -42.24
N THR A 119 9.90 -2.58 -41.61
CA THR A 119 9.44 -3.80 -42.28
C THR A 119 7.94 -3.71 -42.58
N ASP A 120 7.48 -4.47 -43.57
CA ASP A 120 6.05 -4.54 -43.92
C ASP A 120 5.16 -4.92 -42.73
N ASP A 121 5.64 -5.79 -41.84
CA ASP A 121 4.90 -6.17 -40.62
C ASP A 121 4.85 -5.04 -39.58
N GLU A 122 5.91 -4.23 -39.46
CA GLU A 122 5.92 -3.05 -38.61
C GLU A 122 5.01 -1.95 -39.16
N MET A 123 5.02 -1.74 -40.48
CA MET A 123 4.13 -0.81 -41.18
C MET A 123 2.67 -1.16 -40.95
N VAL A 124 2.28 -2.42 -41.22
CA VAL A 124 0.91 -2.90 -40.99
C VAL A 124 0.51 -2.72 -39.53
N ARG A 125 1.42 -3.00 -38.60
CA ARG A 125 1.16 -2.87 -37.18
C ARG A 125 0.96 -1.41 -36.76
N LEU A 126 1.80 -0.48 -37.22
CA LEU A 126 1.67 0.94 -36.88
C LEU A 126 0.42 1.56 -37.51
N CYS A 127 0.10 1.21 -38.76
CA CYS A 127 -1.17 1.59 -39.39
C CYS A 127 -2.37 1.02 -38.63
N SER A 128 -2.31 -0.24 -38.18
CA SER A 128 -3.33 -0.86 -37.34
C SER A 128 -3.50 -0.12 -36.01
N GLU A 129 -2.40 0.14 -35.31
CA GLU A 129 -2.39 0.86 -34.03
C GLU A 129 -2.94 2.29 -34.18
N PHE A 130 -2.65 2.98 -35.29
CA PHE A 130 -3.21 4.30 -35.60
C PHE A 130 -4.74 4.25 -35.76
N LEU A 131 -5.27 3.28 -36.52
CA LEU A 131 -6.71 3.11 -36.72
C LEU A 131 -7.42 2.70 -35.42
N ASP A 132 -6.85 1.76 -34.67
CA ASP A 132 -7.42 1.26 -33.42
C ASP A 132 -7.46 2.36 -32.35
N ALA A 133 -6.32 3.00 -32.10
CA ALA A 133 -6.22 4.05 -31.10
C ALA A 133 -7.10 5.26 -31.43
N GLY A 134 -7.14 5.67 -32.71
CA GLY A 134 -7.97 6.79 -33.14
C GLY A 134 -9.47 6.50 -33.03
N THR A 135 -9.90 5.29 -33.36
CA THR A 135 -11.33 4.96 -33.44
C THR A 135 -11.97 4.89 -32.06
N ASP A 136 -11.38 4.11 -31.15
CA ASP A 136 -11.94 3.90 -29.83
C ASP A 136 -11.90 5.17 -28.99
N THR A 137 -10.81 5.95 -29.08
CA THR A 137 -10.66 7.16 -28.26
C THR A 137 -11.61 8.26 -28.70
N MET A 138 -11.75 8.52 -30.00
CA MET A 138 -12.64 9.56 -30.50
C MET A 138 -14.12 9.19 -30.32
N SER A 139 -14.50 7.93 -30.55
CA SER A 139 -15.89 7.49 -30.45
C SER A 139 -16.37 7.52 -29.00
N THR A 140 -15.54 7.02 -28.08
CA THR A 140 -15.79 7.07 -26.64
C THR A 140 -15.88 8.51 -26.14
N THR A 141 -14.96 9.38 -26.58
CA THR A 141 -14.96 10.80 -26.20
C THR A 141 -16.23 11.50 -26.69
N LEU A 142 -16.60 11.32 -27.96
CA LEU A 142 -17.83 11.89 -28.53
C LEU A 142 -19.06 11.36 -27.80
N GLN A 143 -19.13 10.05 -27.53
CA GLN A 143 -20.26 9.45 -26.81
C GLN A 143 -20.44 10.08 -25.42
N TRP A 144 -19.36 10.24 -24.65
CA TRP A 144 -19.44 10.84 -23.32
C TRP A 144 -19.75 12.34 -23.36
N ILE A 145 -19.15 13.10 -24.27
CA ILE A 145 -19.46 14.52 -24.44
C ILE A 145 -20.95 14.69 -24.81
N MET A 146 -21.45 13.88 -25.75
CA MET A 146 -22.86 13.92 -26.14
C MET A 146 -23.78 13.53 -24.99
N ALA A 147 -23.41 12.50 -24.20
CA ALA A 147 -24.15 12.12 -23.01
C ALA A 147 -24.19 13.23 -21.95
N GLU A 148 -23.06 13.91 -21.71
CA GLU A 148 -22.99 15.06 -20.79
C GLU A 148 -23.82 16.25 -21.30
N LEU A 149 -23.80 16.53 -22.60
CA LEU A 149 -24.60 17.61 -23.20
C LEU A 149 -26.10 17.32 -23.09
N VAL A 150 -26.52 16.07 -23.33
CA VAL A 150 -27.93 15.64 -23.14
C VAL A 150 -28.36 15.79 -21.69
N LYS A 151 -27.49 15.45 -20.72
CA LYS A 151 -27.76 15.62 -19.29
C LYS A 151 -27.76 17.08 -18.83
N ASN A 152 -27.15 17.99 -19.59
CA ASN A 152 -27.00 19.40 -19.23
C ASN A 152 -27.53 20.34 -20.34
N PRO A 153 -28.87 20.47 -20.51
CA PRO A 153 -29.48 21.27 -21.58
C PRO A 153 -29.03 22.74 -21.60
N THR A 154 -28.72 23.32 -20.45
CA THR A 154 -28.21 24.70 -20.35
C THR A 154 -26.81 24.86 -20.95
N ILE A 155 -25.92 23.87 -20.74
CA ILE A 155 -24.58 23.85 -21.36
C ILE A 155 -24.72 23.65 -22.86
N GLN A 156 -25.61 22.75 -23.27
CA GLN A 156 -25.92 22.49 -24.67
C GLN A 156 -26.46 23.75 -25.39
N SER A 157 -27.38 24.49 -24.77
CA SER A 157 -27.90 25.75 -25.33
C SER A 157 -26.81 26.81 -25.48
N LYS A 158 -25.97 26.99 -24.46
CA LYS A 158 -24.84 27.95 -24.53
C LYS A 158 -23.83 27.58 -25.61
N LEU A 159 -23.56 26.28 -25.78
CA LEU A 159 -22.70 25.78 -26.83
C LEU A 159 -23.32 26.03 -28.21
N HIS A 160 -24.63 25.79 -28.35
CA HIS A 160 -25.36 26.10 -29.57
C HIS A 160 -25.31 27.59 -29.92
N ASP A 161 -25.49 28.47 -28.94
CA ASP A 161 -25.41 29.93 -29.11
C ASP A 161 -23.99 30.37 -29.54
N GLU A 162 -22.93 29.79 -28.96
CA GLU A 162 -21.57 30.07 -29.38
C GLU A 162 -21.34 29.63 -30.83
N ILE A 163 -21.72 28.39 -31.17
CA ILE A 163 -21.58 27.85 -32.54
C ILE A 163 -22.29 28.79 -33.52
N LYS A 164 -23.55 29.14 -33.26
CA LYS A 164 -24.33 30.05 -34.11
C LYS A 164 -23.71 31.44 -34.24
N SER A 165 -23.09 31.96 -33.17
CA SER A 165 -22.47 33.28 -33.19
C SER A 165 -21.11 33.33 -33.91
N LYS A 166 -20.44 32.18 -34.05
CA LYS A 166 -19.07 32.07 -34.55
C LYS A 166 -18.97 31.46 -35.94
N THR A 167 -20.01 30.78 -36.41
CA THR A 167 -20.14 30.35 -37.80
C THR A 167 -20.67 31.53 -38.63
N SER A 168 -20.05 31.79 -39.79
CA SER A 168 -20.51 32.83 -40.73
C SER A 168 -21.80 32.40 -41.42
N ASP A 169 -22.70 33.34 -41.74
CA ASP A 169 -23.90 33.08 -42.56
C ASP A 169 -23.55 32.71 -44.03
N ASP A 170 -22.28 32.81 -44.43
CA ASP A 170 -21.82 32.59 -45.81
C ASP A 170 -21.55 31.11 -46.17
N HIS A 171 -21.52 30.19 -45.20
CA HIS A 171 -21.22 28.76 -45.41
C HIS A 171 -22.12 27.85 -44.56
N ASP A 172 -22.68 26.79 -45.19
CA ASP A 172 -23.63 25.85 -44.55
C ASP A 172 -22.96 24.83 -43.59
N GLU A 173 -21.63 24.72 -43.60
CA GLU A 173 -20.86 23.76 -42.79
C GLU A 173 -19.85 24.47 -41.88
N ILE A 174 -19.69 23.95 -40.65
CA ILE A 174 -18.69 24.46 -39.70
C ILE A 174 -17.29 24.16 -40.22
N THR A 175 -16.50 25.20 -40.48
CA THR A 175 -15.12 25.06 -40.95
C THR A 175 -14.13 24.91 -39.79
N GLU A 176 -12.91 24.43 -40.07
CA GLU A 176 -11.83 24.34 -39.07
C GLU A 176 -11.52 25.73 -38.46
N ASP A 177 -11.47 26.77 -39.29
CA ASP A 177 -11.28 28.16 -38.87
C ASP A 177 -12.38 28.66 -37.92
N ASP A 178 -13.61 28.18 -38.07
CA ASP A 178 -14.71 28.51 -37.15
C ASP A 178 -14.51 27.83 -35.80
N THR A 179 -14.05 26.57 -35.78
CA THR A 179 -13.78 25.86 -34.52
C THR A 179 -12.70 26.54 -33.68
N HIS A 180 -11.71 27.18 -34.30
CA HIS A 180 -10.70 27.97 -33.59
C HIS A 180 -11.27 29.20 -32.88
N LYS A 181 -12.43 29.71 -33.30
CA LYS A 181 -13.12 30.87 -32.72
C LYS A 181 -14.10 30.49 -31.61
N MET A 182 -14.22 29.20 -31.26
CA MET A 182 -15.19 28.65 -30.31
C MET A 182 -14.54 28.16 -29.00
N PRO A 183 -14.17 29.08 -28.08
CA PRO A 183 -13.53 28.72 -26.82
C PRO A 183 -14.43 27.90 -25.89
N TYR A 184 -15.76 28.07 -25.94
CA TYR A 184 -16.70 27.30 -25.14
C TYR A 184 -16.84 25.87 -25.65
N LEU A 185 -16.86 25.65 -26.98
CA LEU A 185 -16.76 24.31 -27.57
C LEU A 185 -15.49 23.59 -27.09
N LYS A 186 -14.35 24.27 -27.11
CA LYS A 186 -13.09 23.71 -26.59
C LYS A 186 -13.18 23.39 -25.09
N ALA A 187 -13.80 24.25 -24.29
CA ALA A 187 -14.00 24.03 -22.87
C ALA A 187 -14.90 22.81 -22.59
N VAL A 188 -15.99 22.64 -23.35
CA VAL A 188 -16.89 21.47 -23.25
C VAL A 188 -16.14 20.18 -23.58
N ILE A 189 -15.31 20.18 -24.63
CA ILE A 189 -14.50 19.01 -25.02
C ILE A 189 -13.48 18.68 -23.92
N LEU A 190 -12.77 19.68 -23.40
CA LEU A 190 -11.79 19.50 -22.33
C LEU A 190 -12.44 19.01 -21.03
N GLU A 191 -13.62 19.51 -20.69
CA GLU A 191 -14.36 19.08 -19.50
C GLU A 191 -14.89 17.64 -19.67
N GLY A 192 -15.36 17.28 -20.86
CA GLY A 192 -15.71 15.91 -21.21
C GLY A 192 -14.51 14.97 -21.06
N LEU A 193 -13.34 15.35 -21.56
CA LEU A 193 -12.10 14.58 -21.42
C LEU A 193 -11.58 14.51 -19.98
N ARG A 194 -11.79 15.55 -19.17
CA ARG A 194 -11.45 15.55 -17.74
C ARG A 194 -12.31 14.57 -16.95
N LYS A 195 -13.63 14.58 -17.19
CA LYS A 195 -14.58 13.69 -16.52
C LYS A 195 -14.52 12.25 -17.01
N HIS A 196 -14.40 12.09 -18.33
CA HIS A 196 -14.52 10.81 -19.03
C HIS A 196 -13.34 10.60 -19.98
N PRO A 197 -12.10 10.47 -19.47
CA PRO A 197 -10.96 10.23 -20.34
C PRO A 197 -11.15 8.87 -21.06
N PRO A 198 -10.96 8.82 -22.40
CA PRO A 198 -11.23 7.61 -23.17
C PRO A 198 -10.31 6.42 -22.80
N GLY A 199 -9.13 6.71 -22.23
CA GLY A 199 -8.19 5.71 -21.72
C GLY A 199 -8.24 5.60 -20.19
N HIS A 200 -8.55 4.39 -19.68
CA HIS A 200 -8.49 4.10 -18.24
C HIS A 200 -7.04 4.01 -17.71
N PHE A 201 -6.11 3.62 -18.57
CA PHE A 201 -4.67 3.58 -18.32
C PHE A 201 -3.94 4.18 -19.52
N ALA A 202 -2.92 5.00 -19.28
CA ALA A 202 -1.94 5.27 -20.31
C ALA A 202 -1.09 4.02 -20.57
N LEU A 203 -0.48 3.94 -21.76
CA LEU A 203 0.44 2.86 -22.07
C LEU A 203 1.58 2.83 -21.03
N PRO A 204 2.04 1.64 -20.62
CA PRO A 204 3.14 1.54 -19.67
C PRO A 204 4.43 2.14 -20.23
N HIS A 205 4.97 3.14 -19.57
CA HIS A 205 6.27 3.71 -19.90
C HIS A 205 7.36 3.04 -19.08
N LYS A 206 8.55 2.84 -19.65
CA LYS A 206 9.70 2.32 -18.91
C LYS A 206 10.69 3.45 -18.68
N ALA A 207 11.07 3.68 -17.43
CA ALA A 207 12.09 4.66 -17.09
C ALA A 207 13.43 4.26 -17.74
N ALA A 208 13.98 5.12 -18.60
CA ALA A 208 15.23 4.87 -19.31
C ALA A 208 16.46 5.09 -18.40
N GLU A 209 16.29 5.89 -17.36
CA GLU A 209 17.26 6.22 -16.33
C GLU A 209 16.56 6.45 -14.99
N ASP A 210 17.32 6.69 -13.93
CA ASP A 210 16.76 7.08 -12.64
C ASP A 210 16.23 8.51 -12.75
N MET A 211 14.97 8.73 -12.39
CA MET A 211 14.29 10.02 -12.57
C MET A 211 13.66 10.46 -11.25
N ASP A 212 13.85 11.72 -10.86
CA ASP A 212 13.06 12.33 -9.78
C ASP A 212 11.83 13.02 -10.38
N VAL A 213 10.64 12.58 -9.99
CA VAL A 213 9.38 13.19 -10.40
C VAL A 213 8.59 13.58 -9.16
N GLY A 214 8.59 14.88 -8.84
CA GLY A 214 7.84 15.42 -7.70
C GLY A 214 8.33 14.91 -6.34
N GLY A 215 9.64 14.63 -6.19
CA GLY A 215 10.23 14.06 -4.98
C GLY A 215 10.16 12.54 -4.89
N TYR A 216 9.62 11.87 -5.92
CA TYR A 216 9.59 10.42 -6.02
C TYR A 216 10.65 9.95 -7.01
N LEU A 217 11.61 9.16 -6.52
CA LEU A 217 12.59 8.49 -7.37
C LEU A 217 11.93 7.33 -8.13
N ILE A 218 11.85 7.47 -9.45
CA ILE A 218 11.48 6.43 -10.40
C ILE A 218 12.76 5.80 -10.93
N PRO A 219 13.13 4.59 -10.48
CA PRO A 219 14.40 4.00 -10.87
C PRO A 219 14.39 3.50 -12.32
N LYS A 220 15.56 3.52 -12.96
CA LYS A 220 15.84 2.99 -14.28
C LYS A 220 15.27 1.59 -14.43
N GLY A 221 14.46 1.43 -15.46
CA GLY A 221 13.80 0.18 -15.81
C GLY A 221 12.48 -0.07 -15.11
N ALA A 222 12.04 0.81 -14.19
CA ALA A 222 10.70 0.77 -13.63
C ALA A 222 9.65 1.02 -14.72
N THR A 223 8.56 0.24 -14.67
CA THR A 223 7.39 0.47 -15.53
C THR A 223 6.42 1.38 -14.79
N VAL A 224 6.19 2.57 -15.34
CA VAL A 224 5.27 3.58 -14.84
C VAL A 224 4.00 3.54 -15.67
N ASN A 225 2.85 3.44 -15.00
CA ASN A 225 1.53 3.53 -15.60
C ASN A 225 0.87 4.81 -15.12
N PHE A 226 0.29 5.57 -16.03
CA PHE A 226 -0.54 6.73 -15.68
C PHE A 226 -2.00 6.32 -15.70
N MET A 227 -2.79 6.85 -14.76
CA MET A 227 -4.24 6.62 -14.67
C MET A 227 -4.96 7.94 -14.95
N PRO A 228 -5.28 8.27 -16.22
CA PRO A 228 -5.89 9.55 -16.60
C PRO A 228 -7.18 9.86 -15.82
N ARG A 229 -8.00 8.84 -15.56
CA ARG A 229 -9.24 8.97 -14.79
C ARG A 229 -8.99 9.38 -13.32
N ALA A 230 -7.90 8.90 -12.72
CA ALA A 230 -7.55 9.28 -11.35
C ALA A 230 -7.10 10.75 -11.27
N LEU A 231 -6.50 11.29 -12.34
CA LEU A 231 -6.02 12.67 -12.40
C LEU A 231 -7.17 13.68 -12.56
N GLY A 232 -8.20 13.37 -13.36
CA GLY A 232 -9.33 14.27 -13.58
C GLY A 232 -10.24 14.50 -12.36
N HIS A 233 -10.26 13.55 -11.42
CA HIS A 233 -11.08 13.60 -10.20
C HIS A 233 -10.37 14.19 -8.97
N LEU A 234 -9.07 14.54 -9.07
CA LEU A 234 -8.30 15.05 -7.93
C LEU A 234 -8.52 16.55 -7.65
N ASP A 235 -9.06 17.33 -8.60
CA ASP A 235 -9.21 18.80 -8.46
C ASP A 235 -10.64 19.30 -8.14
N VAL A 236 -11.63 18.41 -8.00
CA VAL A 236 -13.00 18.81 -7.60
C VAL A 236 -13.47 17.89 -6.46
N ALA A 237 -13.41 18.41 -5.23
CA ALA A 237 -13.97 17.82 -4.01
C ALA A 237 -13.19 16.57 -3.47
N HIS A 238 -12.70 16.51 -2.22
CA HIS A 238 -13.39 16.89 -0.98
C HIS A 238 -14.86 16.47 -1.00
N GLY A 239 -15.10 15.16 -0.91
CA GLY A 239 -16.42 14.55 -0.66
C GLY A 239 -16.95 13.75 -1.85
N GLY A 240 -17.17 12.45 -1.65
CA GLY A 240 -18.03 11.65 -2.53
C GLY A 240 -17.35 10.64 -3.46
N LEU A 241 -16.26 9.97 -3.04
CA LEU A 241 -15.68 8.86 -3.83
C LEU A 241 -16.59 7.61 -3.87
N VAL A 242 -17.63 7.54 -3.03
CA VAL A 242 -18.49 6.36 -2.86
C VAL A 242 -19.75 6.43 -3.73
N GLU A 243 -20.28 7.62 -4.02
CA GLU A 243 -21.47 7.78 -4.87
C GLU A 243 -21.16 7.58 -6.37
N ALA A 244 -19.99 8.02 -6.85
CA ALA A 244 -19.58 7.84 -8.25
C ALA A 244 -19.28 6.37 -8.64
N LEU A 245 -18.97 5.52 -7.66
CA LEU A 245 -18.79 4.07 -7.88
C LEU A 245 -20.12 3.29 -7.79
N ALA A 246 -21.13 3.85 -7.11
CA ALA A 246 -22.46 3.25 -7.03
C ALA A 246 -23.27 3.49 -8.32
N GLU A 247 -23.21 4.69 -8.91
CA GLU A 247 -23.88 4.98 -10.20
C GLU A 247 -23.26 4.21 -11.39
N ALA A 248 -21.98 3.85 -11.31
CA ALA A 248 -21.31 3.02 -12.31
C ALA A 248 -21.74 1.54 -12.25
N HIS A 249 -22.32 1.09 -11.13
CA HIS A 249 -22.79 -0.28 -10.96
C HIS A 249 -24.26 -0.44 -11.35
N GLU A 250 -25.09 0.61 -11.22
CA GLU A 250 -26.50 0.58 -11.63
C GLU A 250 -26.72 0.57 -13.15
N HIS A 251 -25.72 0.98 -13.95
CA HIS A 251 -25.83 0.96 -15.42
C HIS A 251 -25.48 -0.38 -16.09
N GLU A 252 -25.01 -1.39 -15.34
CA GLU A 252 -24.63 -2.71 -15.86
C GLU A 252 -25.79 -3.74 -15.82
N GLU A 253 -26.92 -3.40 -15.18
CA GLU A 253 -28.11 -4.27 -15.07
C GLU A 253 -29.16 -4.08 -16.20
N ALA A 254 -28.91 -3.24 -17.20
CA ALA A 254 -29.91 -2.92 -18.23
C ALA A 254 -29.81 -3.70 -19.56
N GLU A 255 -28.86 -4.63 -19.73
CA GLU A 255 -28.77 -5.47 -20.95
C GLU A 255 -28.87 -6.97 -20.62
N HIS A 256 -30.10 -7.42 -20.37
CA HIS A 256 -30.47 -8.81 -20.61
C HIS A 256 -31.57 -8.86 -21.67
N GLY A 257 -31.22 -9.46 -22.82
CA GLY A 257 -32.18 -9.99 -23.76
C GLY A 257 -31.59 -10.32 -25.13
N VAL A 258 -31.82 -11.57 -25.57
CA VAL A 258 -31.98 -11.99 -26.99
C VAL A 258 -30.63 -12.29 -27.72
N LEU A 259 -30.25 -13.52 -28.15
CA LEU A 259 -30.95 -14.78 -28.45
C LEU A 259 -30.00 -16.01 -28.52
N GLU A 260 -30.39 -17.06 -27.79
CA GLU A 260 -30.30 -18.52 -28.01
C GLU A 260 -29.56 -19.12 -29.24
N ARG A 261 -28.51 -19.92 -28.95
CA ARG A 261 -28.39 -21.34 -29.35
C ARG A 261 -27.17 -21.99 -28.66
N LEU A 262 -27.37 -22.47 -27.45
CA LEU A 262 -26.46 -23.37 -26.73
C LEU A 262 -27.30 -24.50 -26.15
N HIS A 263 -27.61 -25.49 -26.97
CA HIS A 263 -27.96 -26.79 -26.46
C HIS A 263 -27.41 -27.84 -27.44
N ASP A 264 -26.83 -28.85 -26.82
CA ASP A 264 -26.17 -30.02 -27.37
C ASP A 264 -24.64 -29.97 -27.55
N MET A 265 -24.01 -30.61 -26.56
CA MET A 265 -23.43 -31.94 -26.73
C MET A 265 -21.94 -32.01 -26.42
N ASP A 266 -21.54 -31.91 -25.15
CA ASP A 266 -22.00 -32.56 -23.89
C ASP A 266 -21.27 -33.85 -23.50
N THR A 267 -20.33 -34.37 -24.29
CA THR A 267 -19.57 -35.54 -23.83
C THR A 267 -18.30 -35.18 -23.04
N TRP A 268 -17.63 -34.07 -23.37
CA TRP A 268 -16.38 -33.69 -22.68
C TRP A 268 -16.61 -33.04 -21.31
N HIS A 269 -17.58 -32.13 -21.23
CA HIS A 269 -17.87 -31.41 -20.00
C HIS A 269 -18.52 -32.31 -18.94
N VAL A 270 -19.31 -33.31 -19.35
CA VAL A 270 -19.84 -34.34 -18.43
C VAL A 270 -18.71 -35.25 -17.90
N THR A 271 -17.69 -35.56 -18.71
CA THR A 271 -16.54 -36.38 -18.26
C THR A 271 -15.62 -35.62 -17.30
N VAL A 272 -15.35 -34.34 -17.57
CA VAL A 272 -14.52 -33.49 -16.71
C VAL A 272 -15.27 -33.09 -15.43
N ALA A 273 -16.57 -32.82 -15.50
CA ALA A 273 -17.41 -32.62 -14.33
C ALA A 273 -17.53 -33.91 -13.50
N ALA A 274 -17.65 -35.09 -14.12
CA ALA A 274 -17.64 -36.37 -13.41
C ALA A 274 -16.31 -36.59 -12.68
N ILE A 275 -15.14 -36.31 -13.27
CA ILE A 275 -13.83 -36.45 -12.63
C ILE A 275 -13.64 -35.43 -11.48
N LEU A 276 -14.11 -34.19 -11.66
CA LEU A 276 -14.03 -33.13 -10.65
C LEU A 276 -15.02 -33.34 -9.49
N VAL A 277 -16.10 -34.10 -9.71
CA VAL A 277 -17.08 -34.50 -8.67
C VAL A 277 -16.71 -35.84 -8.00
N LEU A 278 -16.11 -36.81 -8.72
CA LEU A 278 -15.71 -38.12 -8.18
C LEU A 278 -14.49 -38.06 -7.26
N ILE A 279 -13.52 -37.17 -7.47
CA ILE A 279 -12.32 -37.08 -6.62
C ILE A 279 -12.63 -36.58 -5.19
N PRO A 280 -13.51 -35.57 -5.00
CA PRO A 280 -14.05 -35.23 -3.68
C PRO A 280 -14.93 -36.32 -3.08
N PHE A 281 -15.77 -36.99 -3.89
CA PHE A 281 -16.68 -38.06 -3.45
C PHE A 281 -15.95 -39.32 -2.97
N LEU A 282 -14.85 -39.72 -3.65
CA LEU A 282 -13.94 -40.80 -3.22
C LEU A 282 -13.21 -40.45 -1.91
N ARG A 283 -12.87 -39.17 -1.68
CA ARG A 283 -12.28 -38.73 -0.39
C ARG A 283 -13.30 -38.63 0.74
N LEU A 284 -14.56 -38.33 0.43
CA LEU A 284 -15.67 -38.36 1.40
C LEU A 284 -15.99 -39.79 1.88
N ILE A 285 -15.87 -40.78 0.99
CA ILE A 285 -16.04 -42.22 1.33
C ILE A 285 -14.82 -42.76 2.10
N LEU A 286 -13.60 -42.34 1.76
CA LEU A 286 -12.36 -42.77 2.43
C LEU A 286 -12.13 -42.08 3.80
N SER A 287 -12.73 -40.92 4.05
CA SER A 287 -12.69 -40.24 5.38
C SER A 287 -13.73 -40.75 6.38
N ARG A 288 -14.61 -41.68 5.96
CA ARG A 288 -15.61 -42.32 6.84
C ARG A 288 -15.12 -43.59 7.57
N ARG A 289 -13.84 -43.96 7.49
CA ARG A 289 -13.26 -45.04 8.30
C ARG A 289 -11.97 -44.60 8.98
N GLY A 290 -12.10 -44.18 10.23
CA GLY A 290 -10.97 -44.06 11.16
C GLY A 290 -11.20 -43.07 12.29
N GLY A 291 -11.73 -43.54 13.43
CA GLY A 291 -11.64 -42.84 14.72
C GLY A 291 -12.95 -42.45 15.38
N ARG A 292 -13.66 -43.42 15.96
CA ARG A 292 -14.58 -43.19 17.07
C ARG A 292 -13.79 -42.66 18.26
N GLY A 293 -14.14 -41.46 18.72
CA GLY A 293 -13.77 -40.90 20.02
C GLY A 293 -14.87 -39.94 20.44
N GLY A 294 -15.78 -40.42 21.29
CA GLY A 294 -16.91 -39.64 21.80
C GLY A 294 -16.43 -38.60 22.81
N GLY A 295 -16.57 -37.33 22.44
CA GLY A 295 -16.41 -36.17 23.31
C GLY A 295 -17.19 -34.99 22.71
N LYS A 296 -17.79 -34.14 23.53
CA LYS A 296 -18.59 -32.98 23.12
C LYS A 296 -17.80 -32.13 22.10
N ARG A 297 -18.09 -32.22 20.79
CA ARG A 297 -17.44 -31.38 19.78
C ARG A 297 -17.97 -29.95 19.92
N GLY A 298 -17.15 -29.05 20.45
CA GLY A 298 -17.47 -27.62 20.54
C GLY A 298 -17.72 -27.01 19.16
N ARG A 299 -18.59 -26.00 19.11
CA ARG A 299 -18.94 -25.29 17.86
C ARG A 299 -17.78 -24.38 17.44
N LEU A 300 -17.42 -24.35 16.16
CA LEU A 300 -16.44 -23.38 15.65
C LEU A 300 -17.05 -21.96 15.68
N PRO A 301 -16.23 -20.89 15.75
CA PRO A 301 -16.74 -19.53 15.64
C PRO A 301 -17.48 -19.29 14.31
N PRO A 302 -18.58 -18.52 14.31
CA PRO A 302 -19.36 -18.24 13.11
C PRO A 302 -18.54 -17.47 12.07
N GLY A 303 -18.86 -17.64 10.79
CA GLY A 303 -18.16 -16.98 9.70
C GLY A 303 -18.92 -17.12 8.38
N PRO A 304 -18.58 -16.32 7.36
CA PRO A 304 -19.23 -16.41 6.06
C PRO A 304 -18.93 -17.77 5.42
N PRO A 305 -19.83 -18.27 4.54
CA PRO A 305 -19.67 -19.55 3.87
C PRO A 305 -18.30 -19.65 3.18
N ALA A 306 -17.59 -20.75 3.39
CA ALA A 306 -16.30 -20.99 2.77
C ALA A 306 -16.49 -21.77 1.46
N VAL A 307 -15.99 -21.22 0.36
CA VAL A 307 -15.94 -21.93 -0.93
C VAL A 307 -14.77 -22.94 -0.90
N PRO A 308 -14.91 -24.16 -1.43
CA PRO A 308 -13.80 -25.11 -1.51
C PRO A 308 -12.54 -24.49 -2.15
N LEU A 309 -11.35 -24.81 -1.60
CA LEU A 309 -10.02 -24.27 -1.95
C LEU A 309 -9.77 -22.77 -1.70
N LEU A 310 -10.71 -21.88 -2.01
CA LEU A 310 -10.54 -20.42 -1.81
C LEU A 310 -10.87 -20.01 -0.37
N GLY A 311 -11.79 -20.72 0.28
CA GLY A 311 -12.30 -20.38 1.59
C GLY A 311 -13.25 -19.18 1.53
N SER A 312 -13.23 -18.37 2.58
CA SER A 312 -13.99 -17.13 2.72
C SER A 312 -13.32 -15.93 2.03
N THR A 313 -12.17 -16.09 1.35
CA THR A 313 -11.51 -14.97 0.65
C THR A 313 -12.30 -14.45 -0.54
N VAL A 314 -13.26 -15.22 -1.05
CA VAL A 314 -14.19 -14.81 -2.11
C VAL A 314 -15.03 -13.60 -1.69
N TRP A 315 -15.19 -13.38 -0.39
CA TRP A 315 -15.92 -12.24 0.18
C TRP A 315 -15.06 -10.98 0.34
N LEU A 316 -13.77 -11.05 0.04
CA LEU A 316 -12.91 -9.85 -0.09
C LEU A 316 -13.08 -9.32 -1.51
N THR A 317 -13.81 -8.21 -1.66
CA THR A 317 -14.21 -7.67 -2.95
C THR A 317 -13.04 -7.12 -3.75
N ASN A 318 -12.13 -6.35 -3.13
CA ASN A 318 -11.05 -5.67 -3.86
C ASN A 318 -9.65 -5.80 -3.23
N SER A 319 -9.51 -5.85 -1.89
CA SER A 319 -8.19 -5.88 -1.24
C SER A 319 -8.22 -6.40 0.22
N LEU A 320 -7.03 -6.66 0.79
CA LEU A 320 -6.84 -6.82 2.24
C LEU A 320 -7.24 -5.54 3.02
N ALA A 321 -7.27 -4.38 2.35
CA ALA A 321 -7.77 -3.13 2.92
C ALA A 321 -9.27 -3.19 3.28
N ASP A 322 -10.06 -4.05 2.62
CA ASP A 322 -11.49 -4.25 2.91
C ASP A 322 -11.73 -5.24 4.06
N ALA A 323 -10.67 -5.84 4.60
CA ALA A 323 -10.80 -6.89 5.61
C ALA A 323 -11.40 -6.35 6.92
N GLU A 324 -11.00 -5.17 7.38
CA GLU A 324 -11.51 -4.61 8.63
C GLU A 324 -12.99 -4.20 8.55
N PRO A 325 -13.46 -3.48 7.51
CA PRO A 325 -14.90 -3.24 7.31
C PRO A 325 -15.73 -4.53 7.19
N LEU A 326 -15.20 -5.57 6.55
CA LEU A 326 -15.83 -6.89 6.49
C LEU A 326 -15.93 -7.52 7.89
N LEU A 327 -14.85 -7.49 8.67
CA LEU A 327 -14.81 -8.04 10.03
C LEU A 327 -15.80 -7.32 10.95
N ARG A 328 -15.87 -5.98 10.90
CA ARG A 328 -16.85 -5.19 11.68
C ARG A 328 -18.29 -5.61 11.34
N ARG A 329 -18.62 -5.76 10.04
CA ARG A 329 -19.93 -6.24 9.60
C ARG A 329 -20.24 -7.66 10.10
N LEU A 330 -19.26 -8.55 10.07
CA LEU A 330 -19.41 -9.92 10.57
C LEU A 330 -19.60 -9.95 12.09
N ILE A 331 -18.86 -9.13 12.83
CA ILE A 331 -18.96 -9.02 14.29
C ILE A 331 -20.32 -8.48 14.69
N ALA A 332 -20.80 -7.43 14.01
CA ALA A 332 -22.13 -6.88 14.23
C ALA A 332 -23.23 -7.94 13.99
N ARG A 333 -23.04 -8.85 13.02
CA ARG A 333 -24.02 -9.88 12.66
C ARG A 333 -23.95 -11.13 13.55
N HIS A 334 -22.76 -11.58 13.90
CA HIS A 334 -22.53 -12.90 14.48
C HIS A 334 -22.04 -12.87 15.93
N GLY A 335 -21.76 -11.67 16.46
CA GLY A 335 -21.19 -11.48 17.79
C GLY A 335 -19.67 -11.33 17.77
N PRO A 336 -19.05 -11.20 18.95
CA PRO A 336 -17.69 -10.69 19.10
C PRO A 336 -16.56 -11.65 18.68
N VAL A 337 -16.90 -12.88 18.27
CA VAL A 337 -15.94 -13.86 17.78
C VAL A 337 -16.40 -14.37 16.43
N VAL A 338 -15.59 -14.11 15.40
CA VAL A 338 -15.88 -14.53 14.03
C VAL A 338 -14.69 -15.27 13.43
N SER A 339 -14.93 -16.09 12.42
CA SER A 339 -13.88 -16.79 11.68
C SER A 339 -13.93 -16.52 10.19
N LEU A 340 -12.74 -16.53 9.57
CA LEU A 340 -12.55 -16.55 8.13
C LEU A 340 -11.69 -17.76 7.77
N ARG A 341 -12.03 -18.43 6.68
CA ARG A 341 -11.20 -19.51 6.15
C ARG A 341 -10.38 -19.00 4.99
N VAL A 342 -9.07 -19.13 5.04
CA VAL A 342 -8.18 -18.75 3.93
C VAL A 342 -7.46 -20.00 3.49
N ALA A 343 -7.90 -20.57 2.35
CA ALA A 343 -7.53 -21.92 1.92
C ALA A 343 -7.75 -22.96 3.04
N SER A 344 -6.69 -23.61 3.52
CA SER A 344 -6.76 -24.59 4.62
C SER A 344 -6.63 -23.98 6.02
N ARG A 345 -6.32 -22.69 6.13
CA ARG A 345 -6.07 -22.02 7.41
C ARG A 345 -7.36 -21.42 7.98
N LEU A 346 -7.59 -21.65 9.27
CA LEU A 346 -8.65 -21.01 10.02
C LEU A 346 -8.09 -19.74 10.70
N LEU A 347 -8.65 -18.59 10.35
CA LEU A 347 -8.41 -17.31 11.02
C LEU A 347 -9.60 -17.05 11.94
N VAL A 348 -9.33 -16.74 13.20
CA VAL A 348 -10.32 -16.35 14.20
C VAL A 348 -10.04 -14.91 14.60
N PHE A 349 -11.08 -14.10 14.75
CA PHE A 349 -11.00 -12.70 15.14
C PHE A 349 -11.84 -12.51 16.40
N VAL A 350 -11.23 -11.91 17.42
CA VAL A 350 -11.83 -11.65 18.73
C VAL A 350 -11.85 -10.15 18.97
N ALA A 351 -13.05 -9.58 19.12
CA ALA A 351 -13.25 -8.16 19.40
C ALA A 351 -13.76 -7.89 20.84
N ASP A 352 -14.09 -8.93 21.62
CA ASP A 352 -14.50 -8.77 23.02
C ASP A 352 -13.32 -8.80 23.98
N ARG A 353 -13.27 -7.81 24.88
CA ARG A 353 -12.19 -7.60 25.84
C ARG A 353 -12.05 -8.72 26.87
N ARG A 354 -13.15 -9.33 27.30
CA ARG A 354 -13.16 -10.42 28.31
C ARG A 354 -12.67 -11.72 27.68
N LEU A 355 -13.10 -12.01 26.46
CA LEU A 355 -12.62 -13.15 25.69
C LEU A 355 -11.15 -12.99 25.31
N ALA A 356 -10.71 -11.78 24.98
CA ALA A 356 -9.31 -11.47 24.75
C ALA A 356 -8.45 -11.68 26.01
N HIS A 357 -8.94 -11.26 27.18
CA HIS A 357 -8.26 -11.50 28.46
C HIS A 357 -8.14 -12.99 28.77
N ALA A 358 -9.24 -13.74 28.68
CA ALA A 358 -9.25 -15.19 28.86
C ALA A 358 -8.27 -15.91 27.90
N ALA A 359 -8.17 -15.42 26.66
CA ALA A 359 -7.30 -16.01 25.64
C ALA A 359 -5.81 -15.68 25.84
N LEU A 360 -5.49 -14.40 26.04
CA LEU A 360 -4.12 -13.89 26.03
C LEU A 360 -3.45 -13.92 27.41
N VAL A 361 -4.24 -13.85 28.49
CA VAL A 361 -3.76 -13.79 29.87
C VAL A 361 -3.97 -15.14 30.54
N GLU A 362 -5.21 -15.58 30.74
CA GLU A 362 -5.51 -16.84 31.45
C GLU A 362 -4.96 -18.06 30.71
N LYS A 363 -5.17 -18.14 29.39
CA LYS A 363 -4.66 -19.21 28.51
C LYS A 363 -3.42 -18.78 27.71
N GLY A 364 -2.72 -17.74 28.17
CA GLY A 364 -1.72 -17.03 27.38
C GLY A 364 -0.55 -17.88 26.86
N ALA A 365 -0.16 -18.96 27.55
CA ALA A 365 0.88 -19.88 27.08
C ALA A 365 0.44 -20.66 25.83
N SER A 366 -0.80 -21.15 25.82
CA SER A 366 -1.38 -21.95 24.73
C SER A 366 -1.65 -21.12 23.47
N LEU A 367 -1.70 -19.79 23.59
CA LEU A 367 -1.84 -18.84 22.49
C LEU A 367 -0.56 -18.04 22.22
N ALA A 368 0.57 -18.37 22.86
CA ALA A 368 1.79 -17.60 22.68
C ALA A 368 2.54 -17.93 21.37
N ASP A 369 2.14 -18.91 20.57
CA ASP A 369 2.82 -19.24 19.32
C ASP A 369 2.48 -18.27 18.17
N ARG A 370 3.27 -18.32 17.10
CA ARG A 370 3.09 -17.52 15.89
C ARG A 370 2.83 -18.38 14.66
N PRO A 371 2.00 -17.92 13.70
CA PRO A 371 1.86 -18.60 12.42
C PRO A 371 3.13 -18.44 11.58
N ALA A 372 3.54 -19.52 10.91
CA ALA A 372 4.71 -19.49 10.03
C ALA A 372 4.48 -18.57 8.83
N MET A 373 5.47 -17.73 8.54
CA MET A 373 5.48 -16.84 7.37
C MET A 373 6.12 -17.53 6.16
N ALA A 374 5.45 -17.49 5.01
CA ALA A 374 5.98 -18.09 3.79
C ALA A 374 7.26 -17.39 3.29
N SER A 375 7.39 -16.08 3.53
CA SER A 375 8.55 -15.28 3.16
C SER A 375 9.83 -15.78 3.83
N THR A 376 9.79 -16.06 5.14
CA THR A 376 10.96 -16.52 5.90
C THR A 376 11.57 -17.78 5.27
N ARG A 377 10.74 -18.80 5.03
CA ARG A 377 11.17 -20.07 4.43
C ARG A 377 11.73 -19.90 3.02
N LEU A 378 11.17 -18.98 2.24
CA LEU A 378 11.62 -18.73 0.86
C LEU A 378 12.92 -17.94 0.79
N LEU A 379 13.17 -17.07 1.77
CA LEU A 379 14.38 -16.28 1.87
C LEU A 379 15.53 -17.02 2.58
N GLY A 380 15.24 -18.17 3.20
CA GLY A 380 16.21 -18.91 4.01
C GLY A 380 16.51 -18.23 5.34
N GLU A 381 15.61 -17.34 5.78
CA GLU A 381 15.75 -16.61 7.05
C GLU A 381 15.46 -17.53 8.23
N SER A 382 16.08 -17.21 9.37
CA SER A 382 15.74 -17.81 10.65
C SER A 382 14.45 -17.21 11.23
N ASP A 383 13.65 -18.04 11.90
CA ASP A 383 12.51 -17.56 12.70
C ASP A 383 12.95 -17.04 14.09
N ASN A 384 14.25 -16.97 14.38
CA ASN A 384 14.84 -16.50 15.64
C ASN A 384 14.72 -14.97 15.83
N LEU A 385 13.48 -14.48 15.80
CA LEU A 385 13.06 -13.10 16.01
C LEU A 385 12.09 -13.04 17.18
N ILE A 386 12.01 -11.92 17.89
CA ILE A 386 11.14 -11.78 19.06
C ILE A 386 9.65 -11.82 18.64
N SER A 387 9.34 -11.28 17.46
CA SER A 387 7.98 -11.25 16.90
C SER A 387 7.55 -12.56 16.26
N ARG A 388 8.47 -13.39 15.75
CA ARG A 388 8.17 -14.61 14.95
C ARG A 388 8.48 -15.93 15.64
N ALA A 389 9.50 -15.98 16.51
CA ALA A 389 9.93 -17.22 17.13
C ALA A 389 8.76 -17.87 17.90
N GLY A 390 8.64 -19.20 17.78
CA GLY A 390 7.71 -19.99 18.57
C GLY A 390 7.92 -19.79 20.07
N TYR A 391 6.88 -19.99 20.86
CA TYR A 391 6.95 -19.85 22.31
C TYR A 391 7.85 -20.94 22.89
N GLY A 392 9.05 -20.56 23.33
CA GLY A 392 10.07 -21.53 23.74
C GLY A 392 11.32 -20.88 24.32
N PRO A 393 12.39 -21.67 24.58
CA PRO A 393 13.65 -21.19 25.16
C PRO A 393 14.29 -20.05 24.35
N VAL A 394 14.41 -20.20 23.03
CA VAL A 394 14.98 -19.16 22.14
C VAL A 394 14.21 -17.84 22.24
N TRP A 395 12.87 -17.87 22.10
CA TRP A 395 12.07 -16.65 22.23
C TRP A 395 12.22 -16.00 23.62
N ARG A 396 12.21 -16.79 24.71
CA ARG A 396 12.40 -16.26 26.07
C ARG A 396 13.78 -15.61 26.23
N LEU A 397 14.83 -16.21 25.66
CA LEU A 397 16.19 -15.68 25.68
C LEU A 397 16.27 -14.33 24.96
N LEU A 398 15.84 -14.28 23.69
CA LEU A 398 15.88 -13.06 22.87
C LEU A 398 15.04 -11.94 23.50
N ARG A 399 13.82 -12.26 23.96
CA ARG A 399 12.95 -11.29 24.63
C ARG A 399 13.58 -10.79 25.94
N ARG A 400 14.13 -11.68 26.77
CA ARG A 400 14.76 -11.29 28.04
C ARG A 400 15.96 -10.40 27.79
N ASN A 401 16.80 -10.73 26.82
CA ASN A 401 17.95 -9.94 26.43
C ASN A 401 17.52 -8.51 26.06
N LEU A 402 16.59 -8.36 25.11
CA LEU A 402 16.09 -7.03 24.73
C LEU A 402 15.50 -6.26 25.92
N VAL A 403 14.62 -6.88 26.69
CA VAL A 403 13.91 -6.20 27.78
C VAL A 403 14.83 -5.85 28.95
N ALA A 404 15.73 -6.75 29.36
CA ALA A 404 16.59 -6.54 30.53
C ALA A 404 17.81 -5.68 30.19
N GLU A 405 18.44 -5.92 29.04
CA GLU A 405 19.72 -5.30 28.72
C GLU A 405 19.58 -4.00 27.93
N THR A 406 18.48 -3.77 27.22
CA THR A 406 18.31 -2.54 26.41
C THR A 406 17.13 -1.69 26.86
N LEU A 407 15.96 -2.30 27.07
CA LEU A 407 14.70 -1.56 27.30
C LEU A 407 14.33 -1.39 28.78
N HIS A 408 15.12 -1.93 29.70
CA HIS A 408 14.90 -1.75 31.13
C HIS A 408 15.09 -0.27 31.51
N PRO A 409 14.28 0.32 32.41
CA PRO A 409 14.38 1.73 32.77
C PRO A 409 15.80 2.19 33.13
N SER A 410 16.58 1.36 33.83
CA SER A 410 17.98 1.68 34.16
C SER A 410 18.90 1.81 32.94
N ARG A 411 18.64 1.05 31.87
CA ARG A 411 19.39 1.06 30.60
C ARG A 411 18.90 2.16 29.69
N VAL A 412 17.60 2.39 29.63
CA VAL A 412 16.96 3.42 28.81
C VAL A 412 17.43 4.82 29.20
N ARG A 413 17.70 5.08 30.48
CA ARG A 413 18.28 6.34 30.97
C ARG A 413 19.65 6.66 30.35
N LEU A 414 20.43 5.67 29.94
CA LEU A 414 21.72 5.89 29.26
C LEU A 414 21.55 6.59 27.90
N PHE A 415 20.36 6.51 27.30
CA PHE A 415 20.02 7.17 26.04
C PHE A 415 19.36 8.55 26.22
N ALA A 416 19.33 9.12 27.43
CA ALA A 416 18.79 10.46 27.64
C ALA A 416 19.48 11.54 26.78
N PRO A 417 20.83 11.55 26.64
CA PRO A 417 21.50 12.47 25.72
C PRO A 417 21.12 12.28 24.25
N ALA A 418 20.78 11.05 23.85
CA ALA A 418 20.30 10.75 22.49
C ALA A 418 18.90 11.31 22.26
N ARG A 419 17.99 11.17 23.23
CA ARG A 419 16.64 11.77 23.16
C ARG A 419 16.69 13.29 23.13
N ALA A 420 17.55 13.92 23.95
CA ALA A 420 17.77 15.35 23.92
C ALA A 420 18.31 15.83 22.57
N TRP A 421 19.25 15.10 21.98
CA TRP A 421 19.76 15.37 20.63
C TRP A 421 18.67 15.25 19.56
N VAL A 422 17.94 14.14 19.51
CA VAL A 422 16.86 13.93 18.54
C VAL A 422 15.75 14.97 18.69
N ARG A 423 15.44 15.41 19.91
CA ARG A 423 14.51 16.52 20.13
C ARG A 423 15.00 17.81 19.46
N ARG A 424 16.29 18.14 19.55
CA ARG A 424 16.84 19.31 18.84
C ARG A 424 16.69 19.18 17.33
N VAL A 425 17.06 18.01 16.78
CA VAL A 425 16.87 17.71 15.35
C VAL A 425 15.41 17.90 14.92
N LEU A 426 14.47 17.43 15.74
CA LEU A 426 13.04 17.59 15.50
C LEU A 426 12.62 19.06 15.49
N VAL A 427 13.02 19.84 16.50
CA VAL A 427 12.69 21.28 16.59
C VAL A 427 13.30 22.06 15.43
N GLU A 428 14.57 21.80 15.08
CA GLU A 428 15.28 22.46 13.98
C GLU A 428 14.57 22.19 12.64
N LYS A 429 14.30 20.92 12.31
CA LYS A 429 13.58 20.58 11.07
C LYS A 429 12.16 21.16 11.04
N LEU A 430 11.47 21.21 12.18
CA LEU A 430 10.16 21.86 12.29
C LEU A 430 10.21 23.40 12.25
N ARG A 431 11.40 24.02 12.37
CA ARG A 431 11.60 25.47 12.17
C ARG A 431 12.04 25.79 10.74
N ASP A 432 12.90 24.96 10.14
CA ASP A 432 13.70 25.33 8.95
C ASP A 432 13.02 25.20 7.57
N GLU A 433 11.81 24.66 7.43
CA GLU A 433 11.15 24.51 6.11
C GLU A 433 10.64 25.83 5.45
N ASN A 434 11.55 26.76 5.08
CA ASN A 434 11.38 27.92 4.18
C ASN A 434 11.23 29.33 4.80
N GLY A 435 11.49 29.53 6.09
CA GLY A 435 11.50 30.88 6.70
C GLY A 435 10.14 31.60 6.77
N ASP A 436 9.07 31.00 6.23
CA ASP A 436 7.69 31.43 6.42
C ASP A 436 7.05 30.69 7.59
N ALA A 437 6.94 31.37 8.73
CA ALA A 437 6.29 30.83 9.93
C ALA A 437 4.79 30.52 9.73
N ALA A 438 4.16 31.00 8.65
CA ALA A 438 2.75 30.76 8.36
C ALA A 438 2.49 29.48 7.54
N ALA A 439 3.51 28.90 6.90
CA ALA A 439 3.33 27.77 6.00
C ALA A 439 2.96 26.46 6.75
N PRO A 440 2.04 25.63 6.23
CA PRO A 440 1.70 24.34 6.82
C PRO A 440 2.85 23.35 6.69
N ARG A 441 3.19 22.67 7.79
CA ARG A 441 4.32 21.72 7.85
C ARG A 441 3.84 20.28 7.89
N ALA A 442 4.41 19.42 7.06
CA ALA A 442 4.14 17.99 7.09
C ALA A 442 5.01 17.34 8.18
N VAL A 443 4.38 16.85 9.25
CA VAL A 443 5.15 16.50 10.47
C VAL A 443 5.46 15.02 10.64
N VAL A 444 4.76 14.14 9.92
CA VAL A 444 4.93 12.68 10.08
C VAL A 444 6.31 12.21 9.63
N GLU A 445 6.83 12.76 8.52
CA GLU A 445 8.16 12.39 8.00
C GLU A 445 9.25 12.85 8.96
N THR A 446 9.09 14.03 9.56
CA THR A 446 10.01 14.54 10.58
C THR A 446 9.97 13.68 11.85
N PHE A 447 8.79 13.25 12.32
CA PHE A 447 8.68 12.31 13.43
C PHE A 447 9.30 10.95 13.12
N GLN A 448 9.05 10.40 11.93
CA GLN A 448 9.65 9.13 11.49
C GLN A 448 11.17 9.22 11.46
N TYR A 449 11.72 10.28 10.84
CA TYR A 449 13.15 10.51 10.76
C TYR A 449 13.78 10.64 12.16
N ALA A 450 13.21 11.48 13.03
CA ALA A 450 13.68 11.68 14.38
C ALA A 450 13.70 10.37 15.18
N MET A 451 12.60 9.60 15.14
CA MET A 451 12.53 8.31 15.81
C MET A 451 13.52 7.30 15.24
N PHE A 452 13.73 7.30 13.93
CA PHE A 452 14.69 6.42 13.29
C PHE A 452 16.13 6.76 13.69
N CYS A 453 16.50 8.05 13.75
CA CYS A 453 17.79 8.49 14.29
C CYS A 453 18.04 7.98 15.72
N LEU A 454 17.03 8.11 16.59
CA LEU A 454 17.12 7.66 17.97
C LEU A 454 17.37 6.14 18.04
N LEU A 455 16.59 5.37 17.28
CA LEU A 455 16.65 3.91 17.31
C LEU A 455 17.92 3.36 16.63
N VAL A 456 18.42 3.99 15.58
CA VAL A 456 19.73 3.66 14.97
C VAL A 456 20.83 3.84 16.00
N LEU A 457 20.83 4.96 16.72
CA LEU A 457 21.80 5.21 17.79
C LEU A 457 21.65 4.19 18.94
N MET A 458 20.44 3.90 19.39
CA MET A 458 20.20 2.87 20.42
C MET A 458 20.64 1.48 19.96
N CYS A 459 20.49 1.18 18.67
CA CYS A 459 20.78 -0.13 18.10
C CYS A 459 22.28 -0.35 17.92
N PHE A 460 22.96 0.61 17.28
CA PHE A 460 24.36 0.50 16.87
C PHE A 460 25.33 1.29 17.74
N GLY A 461 24.86 2.11 18.69
CA GLY A 461 25.72 2.85 19.62
C GLY A 461 26.52 3.99 18.98
N GLU A 462 26.17 4.43 17.77
CA GLU A 462 26.90 5.47 17.05
C GLU A 462 25.93 6.44 16.37
N ARG A 463 26.23 7.74 16.46
CA ARG A 463 25.56 8.77 15.65
C ARG A 463 26.09 8.69 14.23
N LEU A 464 25.20 8.36 13.30
CA LEU A 464 25.49 8.34 11.86
C LEU A 464 25.16 9.70 11.24
N ASP A 465 25.80 10.01 10.12
CA ASP A 465 25.46 11.16 9.29
C ASP A 465 24.06 11.00 8.65
N GLU A 466 23.48 12.11 8.20
CA GLU A 466 22.11 12.13 7.69
C GLU A 466 21.93 11.23 6.45
N ASP A 467 22.92 11.14 5.56
CA ASP A 467 22.85 10.32 4.35
C ASP A 467 22.84 8.83 4.69
N ALA A 468 23.69 8.39 5.63
CA ALA A 468 23.71 7.03 6.14
C ALA A 468 22.39 6.66 6.82
N VAL A 469 21.85 7.54 7.68
CA VAL A 469 20.54 7.31 8.33
C VAL A 469 19.44 7.17 7.28
N ARG A 470 19.40 8.06 6.28
CA ARG A 470 18.40 8.01 5.19
C ARG A 470 18.53 6.73 4.36
N ALA A 471 19.75 6.32 4.02
CA ALA A 471 19.98 5.08 3.27
C ALA A 471 19.48 3.84 4.03
N ILE A 472 19.70 3.78 5.35
CA ILE A 472 19.21 2.69 6.21
C ILE A 472 17.68 2.77 6.32
N ALA A 473 17.10 3.96 6.48
CA ALA A 473 15.66 4.16 6.59
C ALA A 473 14.92 3.71 5.32
N VAL A 474 15.40 4.11 4.14
CA VAL A 474 14.85 3.69 2.84
C VAL A 474 14.94 2.18 2.69
N ALA A 475 16.11 1.58 2.97
CA ALA A 475 16.29 0.13 2.87
C ALA A 475 15.36 -0.65 3.82
N GLN A 476 15.12 -0.13 5.03
CA GLN A 476 14.18 -0.72 6.00
C GLN A 476 12.72 -0.60 5.54
N ARG A 477 12.29 0.61 5.14
CA ARG A 477 10.92 0.87 4.70
C ARG A 477 10.56 0.07 3.44
N ASP A 478 11.46 0.04 2.46
CA ASP A 478 11.27 -0.75 1.24
C ASP A 478 11.16 -2.24 1.53
N ALA A 479 12.04 -2.78 2.37
CA ALA A 479 11.97 -4.18 2.77
C ALA A 479 10.65 -4.48 3.50
N LEU A 480 10.26 -3.64 4.47
CA LEU A 480 9.06 -3.82 5.28
C LEU A 480 7.78 -3.79 4.44
N LEU A 481 7.61 -2.76 3.61
CA LEU A 481 6.44 -2.61 2.73
C LEU A 481 6.40 -3.70 1.66
N TYR A 482 7.55 -4.11 1.13
CA TYR A 482 7.60 -5.17 0.12
C TYR A 482 7.24 -6.54 0.71
N LEU A 483 7.81 -6.88 1.87
CA LEU A 483 7.55 -8.15 2.55
C LEU A 483 6.09 -8.25 3.01
N SER A 484 5.50 -7.17 3.53
CA SER A 484 4.11 -7.15 3.98
C SER A 484 3.09 -7.18 2.82
N SER A 485 3.34 -6.45 1.73
CA SER A 485 2.35 -6.30 0.65
C SER A 485 2.51 -7.28 -0.52
N LYS A 486 3.73 -7.71 -0.86
CA LYS A 486 4.00 -8.49 -2.10
C LYS A 486 4.29 -9.97 -1.85
N MET A 487 4.76 -10.34 -0.66
CA MET A 487 5.09 -11.72 -0.31
C MET A 487 3.93 -12.60 0.19
N PRO A 488 2.78 -12.10 0.71
CA PRO A 488 1.69 -12.96 1.15
C PRO A 488 1.17 -13.93 0.06
N VAL A 489 1.33 -13.59 -1.22
CA VAL A 489 0.98 -14.47 -2.35
C VAL A 489 1.63 -15.86 -2.24
N PHE A 490 2.83 -15.95 -1.67
CA PHE A 490 3.55 -17.21 -1.51
C PHE A 490 2.99 -18.12 -0.42
N ALA A 491 2.08 -17.62 0.42
CA ALA A 491 1.35 -18.46 1.38
C ALA A 491 0.35 -19.39 0.67
N PHE A 492 -0.05 -19.07 -0.56
CA PHE A 492 -0.94 -19.88 -1.39
C PHE A 492 -0.12 -20.77 -2.32
N PHE A 493 -0.30 -22.09 -2.22
CA PHE A 493 0.38 -23.10 -3.04
C PHE A 493 1.87 -22.77 -3.35
N PRO A 494 2.76 -22.75 -2.32
CA PRO A 494 4.15 -22.28 -2.46
C PRO A 494 4.93 -22.93 -3.62
N ALA A 495 4.64 -24.20 -3.91
CA ALA A 495 5.26 -24.94 -5.00
C ALA A 495 4.99 -24.33 -6.38
N VAL A 496 3.82 -23.73 -6.57
CA VAL A 496 3.42 -23.05 -7.81
C VAL A 496 3.86 -21.60 -7.77
N THR A 497 3.53 -20.88 -6.69
CA THR A 497 3.76 -19.43 -6.59
C THR A 497 5.23 -19.04 -6.62
N LYS A 498 6.15 -19.88 -6.12
CA LYS A 498 7.60 -19.63 -6.23
C LYS A 498 8.11 -19.53 -7.67
N HIS A 499 7.54 -20.31 -8.58
CA HIS A 499 7.93 -20.31 -10.00
C HIS A 499 7.22 -19.17 -10.74
N LEU A 500 5.93 -18.99 -10.46
CA LEU A 500 5.11 -17.94 -11.03
C LEU A 500 5.68 -16.54 -10.70
N PHE A 501 5.99 -16.29 -9.43
CA PHE A 501 6.41 -14.97 -8.95
C PHE A 501 7.92 -14.90 -8.67
N ARG A 502 8.74 -15.56 -9.49
CA ARG A 502 10.21 -15.60 -9.32
C ARG A 502 10.85 -14.20 -9.22
N GLY A 503 10.38 -13.25 -10.02
CA GLY A 503 10.85 -11.85 -9.95
C GLY A 503 10.58 -11.19 -8.59
N ARG A 504 9.48 -11.55 -7.91
CA ARG A 504 9.21 -11.05 -6.56
C ARG A 504 10.20 -11.60 -5.54
N LEU A 505 10.53 -12.88 -5.66
CA LEU A 505 11.53 -13.51 -4.81
C LEU A 505 12.93 -12.93 -5.04
N GLN A 506 13.30 -12.68 -6.31
CA GLN A 506 14.57 -12.02 -6.65
C GLN A 506 14.67 -10.62 -6.06
N LYS A 507 13.60 -9.81 -6.14
CA LYS A 507 13.55 -8.49 -5.50
C LYS A 507 13.65 -8.58 -3.98
N ALA A 508 12.96 -9.53 -3.35
CA ALA A 508 13.08 -9.76 -1.90
C ALA A 508 14.52 -10.12 -1.49
N HIS A 509 15.20 -10.98 -2.24
CA HIS A 509 16.63 -11.26 -1.99
C HIS A 509 17.53 -10.03 -2.22
N ALA A 510 17.22 -9.16 -3.19
CA ALA A 510 17.98 -7.94 -3.41
C ALA A 510 17.83 -6.94 -2.25
N LEU A 511 16.60 -6.76 -1.75
CA LEU A 511 16.32 -5.95 -0.56
C LEU A 511 17.05 -6.51 0.67
N ARG A 512 17.07 -7.84 0.82
CA ARG A 512 17.81 -8.51 1.89
C ARG A 512 19.32 -8.24 1.80
N ARG A 513 19.91 -8.38 0.60
CA ARG A 513 21.34 -8.08 0.40
C ARG A 513 21.67 -6.63 0.76
N ARG A 514 20.82 -5.69 0.35
CA ARG A 514 20.99 -4.28 0.69
C ARG A 514 20.96 -4.02 2.20
N GLN A 515 20.08 -4.69 2.94
CA GLN A 515 20.08 -4.61 4.40
C GLN A 515 21.39 -5.16 5.01
N MET A 516 21.89 -6.29 4.51
CA MET A 516 23.15 -6.85 4.99
C MET A 516 24.33 -5.91 4.73
N GLU A 517 24.43 -5.33 3.54
CA GLU A 517 25.48 -4.36 3.16
C GLU A 517 25.54 -3.16 4.09
N LEU A 518 24.38 -2.69 4.57
CA LEU A 518 24.28 -1.52 5.44
C LEU A 518 24.50 -1.86 6.93
N PHE A 519 24.05 -3.02 7.38
CA PHE A 519 23.99 -3.34 8.82
C PHE A 519 25.24 -4.07 9.30
N VAL A 520 25.82 -4.96 8.48
CA VAL A 520 26.99 -5.75 8.87
C VAL A 520 28.20 -4.88 9.20
N PRO A 521 28.51 -3.79 8.46
CA PRO A 521 29.59 -2.88 8.85
C PRO A 521 29.40 -2.27 10.23
N LEU A 522 28.19 -1.83 10.57
CA LEU A 522 27.86 -1.25 11.88
C LEU A 522 27.97 -2.29 13.01
N ILE A 523 27.52 -3.51 12.74
CA ILE A 523 27.67 -4.65 13.65
C ILE A 523 29.16 -4.95 13.91
N ASN A 524 29.97 -4.97 12.85
CA ASN A 524 31.40 -5.23 12.95
C ASN A 524 32.14 -4.10 13.70
N ALA A 525 31.76 -2.84 13.47
CA ALA A 525 32.28 -1.72 14.23
C ALA A 525 32.03 -1.89 15.75
N ARG A 526 30.84 -2.35 16.15
CA ARG A 526 30.55 -2.66 17.56
C ARG A 526 31.29 -3.88 18.09
N ARG A 527 31.48 -4.92 17.28
CA ARG A 527 32.34 -6.07 17.64
C ARG A 527 33.77 -5.62 17.95
N GLU A 528 34.34 -4.73 17.12
CA GLU A 528 35.67 -4.18 17.34
C GLU A 528 35.72 -3.29 18.59
N TYR A 529 34.72 -2.43 18.77
CA TYR A 529 34.59 -1.56 19.95
C TYR A 529 34.62 -2.38 21.25
N LYS A 530 33.81 -3.44 21.33
CA LYS A 530 33.74 -4.32 22.51
C LYS A 530 35.05 -5.06 22.77
N LYS A 531 35.77 -5.47 21.72
CA LYS A 531 37.10 -6.09 21.85
C LYS A 531 38.13 -5.11 22.42
N ARG A 532 38.11 -3.86 21.96
CA ARG A 532 39.07 -2.81 22.39
C ARG A 532 38.82 -2.34 23.83
N GLN A 533 37.56 -2.27 24.27
CA GLN A 533 37.25 -1.94 25.68
C GLN A 533 37.75 -2.99 26.69
N GLY A 534 37.99 -4.24 26.26
CA GLY A 534 38.62 -5.28 27.09
C GLY A 534 40.15 -5.22 27.14
N GLY A 535 40.80 -4.29 26.43
CA GLY A 535 42.25 -4.08 26.39
C GLY A 535 42.70 -2.86 27.21
N ALA A 536 43.99 -2.81 27.57
CA ALA A 536 44.56 -1.78 28.44
C ALA A 536 44.66 -0.37 27.81
N ASP A 537 44.48 -0.25 26.49
CA ASP A 537 44.58 1.00 25.74
C ASP A 537 43.23 1.39 25.13
N GLY A 538 42.40 2.09 25.92
CA GLY A 538 41.14 2.66 25.43
C GLY A 538 41.39 3.94 24.62
N GLU A 539 41.02 3.96 23.33
CA GLU A 539 41.01 5.20 22.53
C GLU A 539 40.10 6.28 23.14
N PRO A 540 40.37 7.57 22.87
CA PRO A 540 39.54 8.67 23.35
C PRO A 540 38.10 8.51 22.85
N LYS A 541 37.14 8.58 23.77
CA LYS A 541 35.70 8.54 23.48
C LYS A 541 35.35 9.62 22.46
N LYS A 542 34.91 9.24 21.26
CA LYS A 542 34.24 10.20 20.37
C LYS A 542 32.94 10.64 21.03
N GLU A 543 32.64 11.94 20.96
CA GLU A 543 31.40 12.52 21.50
C GLU A 543 30.12 11.87 20.89
N THR A 544 30.27 11.23 19.74
CA THR A 544 29.22 10.58 18.95
C THR A 544 28.98 9.10 19.31
N THR A 545 29.84 8.47 20.10
CA THR A 545 29.78 7.02 20.40
C THR A 545 29.24 6.76 21.80
N PHE A 546 28.18 5.96 21.88
CA PHE A 546 27.55 5.55 23.14
C PHE A 546 28.19 4.26 23.68
N GLU A 547 28.30 4.19 25.00
CA GLU A 547 28.92 3.07 25.71
C GLU A 547 28.11 1.78 25.53
N HIS A 548 26.78 1.89 25.51
CA HIS A 548 25.86 0.76 25.44
C HIS A 548 24.97 0.82 24.20
N SER A 549 24.81 -0.31 23.52
CA SER A 549 23.94 -0.48 22.34
C SER A 549 23.23 -1.84 22.36
N TYR A 550 22.12 -1.97 21.63
CA TYR A 550 21.44 -3.26 21.49
C TYR A 550 22.37 -4.32 20.87
N VAL A 551 23.17 -3.96 19.87
CA VAL A 551 24.14 -4.88 19.24
C VAL A 551 25.09 -5.49 20.27
N ASP A 552 25.58 -4.73 21.26
CA ASP A 552 26.51 -5.28 22.26
C ASP A 552 25.88 -6.41 23.08
N THR A 553 24.57 -6.30 23.34
CA THR A 553 23.80 -7.30 24.07
C THR A 553 23.57 -8.56 23.24
N LEU A 554 23.50 -8.43 21.91
CA LEU A 554 23.33 -9.54 20.98
C LEU A 554 24.62 -10.36 20.82
N LEU A 555 25.78 -9.71 20.93
CA LEU A 555 27.08 -10.38 20.78
C LEU A 555 27.34 -11.47 21.82
N ASP A 556 26.67 -11.42 22.98
CA ASP A 556 26.82 -12.39 24.07
C ASP A 556 25.77 -13.52 24.02
N ILE A 557 24.81 -13.46 23.09
CA ILE A 557 23.73 -14.44 23.00
C ILE A 557 24.25 -15.78 22.47
N LYS A 558 23.86 -16.85 23.14
CA LYS A 558 24.07 -18.24 22.73
C LYS A 558 22.73 -18.96 22.64
N LEU A 559 22.41 -19.55 21.49
CA LEU A 559 21.11 -20.18 21.25
C LEU A 559 21.03 -21.58 21.87
N PRO A 560 20.15 -21.82 22.86
CA PRO A 560 20.12 -23.08 23.61
C PRO A 560 19.77 -24.31 22.75
N ASP A 561 18.83 -24.12 21.82
CA ASP A 561 18.27 -25.21 21.01
C ASP A 561 19.19 -25.61 19.83
N ASP A 562 20.33 -24.94 19.68
CA ASP A 562 21.30 -25.15 18.58
C ASP A 562 22.74 -25.23 19.11
N GLY A 563 22.94 -26.07 20.14
CA GLY A 563 24.26 -26.36 20.69
C GLY A 563 24.96 -25.17 21.35
N ASN A 564 24.22 -24.16 21.83
CA ASN A 564 24.76 -22.91 22.36
C ASN A 564 25.63 -22.13 21.37
N ARG A 565 25.37 -22.24 20.06
CA ARG A 565 26.06 -21.44 19.05
C ARG A 565 25.75 -19.94 19.21
N PRO A 566 26.68 -19.05 18.80
CA PRO A 566 26.38 -17.62 18.70
C PRO A 566 25.35 -17.33 17.61
N LEU A 567 24.76 -16.14 17.67
CA LEU A 567 23.94 -15.60 16.57
C LEU A 567 24.77 -15.45 15.30
N THR A 568 24.18 -15.75 14.15
CA THR A 568 24.78 -15.45 12.85
C THR A 568 24.63 -13.95 12.52
N ASP A 569 25.43 -13.46 11.56
CA ASP A 569 25.26 -12.09 11.06
C ASP A 569 23.85 -11.86 10.49
N ASP A 570 23.29 -12.86 9.81
CA ASP A 570 21.92 -12.78 9.28
C ASP A 570 20.89 -12.60 10.40
N GLU A 571 20.99 -13.39 11.48
CA GLU A 571 20.12 -13.30 12.66
C GLU A 571 20.29 -11.96 13.38
N MET A 572 21.52 -11.46 13.52
CA MET A 572 21.79 -10.16 14.11
C MET A 572 21.18 -9.01 13.29
N VAL A 573 21.36 -9.03 11.96
CA VAL A 573 20.75 -8.03 11.07
C VAL A 573 19.23 -8.08 11.18
N ASN A 574 18.62 -9.28 11.26
CA ASN A 574 17.18 -9.43 11.43
C ASN A 574 16.69 -8.86 12.77
N LEU A 575 17.39 -9.12 13.87
CA LEU A 575 17.05 -8.57 15.19
C LEU A 575 17.21 -7.04 15.23
N CYS A 576 18.23 -6.49 14.59
CA CYS A 576 18.41 -5.04 14.45
C CYS A 576 17.29 -4.43 13.60
N SER A 577 16.95 -5.04 12.46
CA SER A 577 15.84 -4.63 11.61
C SER A 577 14.50 -4.67 12.35
N GLU A 578 14.25 -5.72 13.14
CA GLU A 578 13.07 -5.82 14.00
C GLU A 578 13.00 -4.70 15.03
N PHE A 579 14.13 -4.37 15.67
CA PHE A 579 14.22 -3.28 16.64
C PHE A 579 13.90 -1.92 16.03
N LEU A 580 14.47 -1.59 14.87
CA LEU A 580 14.28 -0.31 14.19
C LEU A 580 12.83 -0.15 13.67
N ASN A 581 12.30 -1.15 12.98
CA ASN A 581 10.95 -1.09 12.41
C ASN A 581 9.87 -1.04 13.51
N ALA A 582 10.01 -1.87 14.55
CA ALA A 582 9.00 -1.95 15.60
C ALA A 582 8.88 -0.66 16.40
N GLY A 583 9.99 0.08 16.59
CA GLY A 583 9.99 1.33 17.34
C GLY A 583 9.67 2.58 16.52
N THR A 584 10.01 2.61 15.23
CA THR A 584 9.93 3.84 14.41
C THR A 584 8.50 4.15 13.99
N ASP A 585 7.87 3.25 13.22
CA ASP A 585 6.56 3.50 12.63
C ASP A 585 5.46 3.59 13.70
N THR A 586 5.53 2.77 14.74
CA THR A 586 4.52 2.77 15.83
C THR A 586 4.54 4.06 16.64
N THR A 587 5.73 4.52 17.04
CA THR A 587 5.89 5.75 17.85
C THR A 587 5.55 6.98 17.04
N SER A 588 6.05 7.09 15.80
CA SER A 588 5.76 8.24 14.94
C SER A 588 4.27 8.33 14.55
N THR A 589 3.61 7.18 14.33
CA THR A 589 2.16 7.12 14.12
C THR A 589 1.39 7.60 15.35
N ALA A 590 1.75 7.14 16.56
CA ALA A 590 1.13 7.59 17.80
C ALA A 590 1.31 9.11 18.02
N LEU A 591 2.53 9.62 17.78
CA LEU A 591 2.81 11.06 17.84
C LEU A 591 1.93 11.84 16.88
N GLN A 592 1.84 11.43 15.61
CA GLN A 592 1.00 12.11 14.63
C GLN A 592 -0.47 12.16 15.07
N TRP A 593 -1.06 11.03 15.50
CA TRP A 593 -2.45 11.00 15.94
C TRP A 593 -2.72 11.90 17.16
N ILE A 594 -1.83 11.86 18.15
CA ILE A 594 -1.94 12.71 19.35
C ILE A 594 -1.83 14.19 18.97
N MET A 595 -0.84 14.56 18.15
CA MET A 595 -0.68 15.95 17.73
C MET A 595 -1.86 16.42 16.86
N ALA A 596 -2.45 15.56 16.02
CA ALA A 596 -3.65 15.87 15.24
C ALA A 596 -4.87 16.15 16.13
N GLU A 597 -5.06 15.35 17.19
CA GLU A 597 -6.10 15.61 18.19
C GLU A 597 -5.86 16.92 18.94
N LEU A 598 -4.62 17.26 19.29
CA LEU A 598 -4.29 18.53 19.93
C LEU A 598 -4.48 19.74 19.01
N VAL A 599 -4.27 19.58 17.70
CA VAL A 599 -4.60 20.60 16.69
C VAL A 599 -6.12 20.80 16.62
N LYS A 600 -6.89 19.71 16.61
CA LYS A 600 -8.36 19.78 16.51
C LYS A 600 -9.03 20.25 17.81
N ASN A 601 -8.36 20.10 18.95
CA ASN A 601 -8.87 20.46 20.27
C ASN A 601 -7.95 21.48 20.98
N PRO A 602 -7.97 22.78 20.59
CA PRO A 602 -7.09 23.80 21.16
C PRO A 602 -7.21 23.98 22.68
N SER A 603 -8.40 23.77 23.26
CA SER A 603 -8.61 23.84 24.71
C SER A 603 -7.82 22.77 25.48
N ILE A 604 -7.76 21.55 24.93
CA ILE A 604 -6.98 20.45 25.47
C ILE A 604 -5.49 20.75 25.33
N GLN A 605 -5.05 21.29 24.18
CA GLN A 605 -3.67 21.71 23.96
C GLN A 605 -3.25 22.79 24.97
N SER A 606 -4.08 23.80 25.21
CA SER A 606 -3.82 24.85 26.20
C SER A 606 -3.71 24.29 27.62
N LYS A 607 -4.63 23.41 28.02
CA LYS A 607 -4.59 22.78 29.35
C LYS A 607 -3.32 21.93 29.55
N LEU A 608 -2.90 21.20 28.52
CA LEU A 608 -1.63 20.46 28.54
C LEU A 608 -0.42 21.40 28.64
N HIS A 609 -0.42 22.48 27.85
CA HIS A 609 0.63 23.50 27.92
C HIS A 609 0.71 24.15 29.31
N ASP A 610 -0.41 24.43 29.96
CA ASP A 610 -0.45 25.00 31.31
C ASP A 610 0.13 24.03 32.36
N GLU A 611 -0.17 22.73 32.26
CA GLU A 611 0.48 21.71 33.09
C GLU A 611 1.99 21.71 32.89
N ILE A 612 2.46 21.68 31.64
CA ILE A 612 3.89 21.70 31.29
C ILE A 612 4.56 22.96 31.86
N LYS A 613 3.94 24.14 31.68
CA LYS A 613 4.45 25.41 32.20
C LYS A 613 4.51 25.43 33.72
N SER A 614 3.55 24.82 34.42
CA SER A 614 3.58 24.74 35.89
C SER A 614 4.76 23.94 36.42
N LYS A 615 5.24 22.95 35.66
CA LYS A 615 6.35 22.05 36.05
C LYS A 615 7.72 22.57 35.62
N THR A 616 7.80 23.22 34.46
CA THR A 616 9.06 23.76 33.93
C THR A 616 9.25 25.25 34.20
N GLY A 617 8.23 25.95 34.70
CA GLY A 617 8.28 27.35 35.09
C GLY A 617 8.56 27.53 36.59
N GLY A 618 9.83 27.50 37.00
CA GLY A 618 10.18 27.79 38.39
C GLY A 618 11.68 27.82 38.69
N GLY A 619 12.27 29.02 38.68
CA GLY A 619 13.63 29.25 39.19
C GLY A 619 14.26 30.60 38.83
N GLY A 620 13.57 31.73 39.05
CA GLY A 620 14.16 33.07 39.02
C GLY A 620 14.42 33.69 37.64
N GLY A 621 13.51 34.54 37.16
CA GLY A 621 13.73 35.53 36.09
C GLY A 621 14.03 35.02 34.67
N GLY A 622 14.44 33.78 34.48
CA GLY A 622 14.66 33.14 33.18
C GLY A 622 13.40 32.44 32.67
N GLY A 623 13.18 32.46 31.35
CA GLY A 623 12.02 31.85 30.70
C GLY A 623 11.86 30.34 30.95
N GLN A 624 10.81 29.76 30.37
CA GLN A 624 10.47 28.34 30.54
C GLN A 624 11.63 27.42 30.10
N ARG A 625 12.16 26.61 31.02
CA ARG A 625 13.22 25.64 30.69
C ARG A 625 12.70 24.48 29.86
N GLU A 626 13.62 23.75 29.24
CA GLU A 626 13.33 22.52 28.51
C GLU A 626 12.72 21.44 29.42
N VAL A 627 11.79 20.65 28.86
CA VAL A 627 11.13 19.53 29.57
C VAL A 627 12.10 18.36 29.63
N SER A 628 12.47 17.94 30.85
CA SER A 628 13.31 16.76 31.06
C SER A 628 12.47 15.48 31.20
N GLU A 629 13.13 14.32 31.22
CA GLU A 629 12.48 13.02 31.44
C GLU A 629 11.95 12.86 32.86
N GLU A 630 12.55 13.55 33.83
CA GLU A 630 12.10 13.55 35.21
C GLU A 630 10.80 14.36 35.35
N ASP A 631 10.66 15.44 34.57
CA ASP A 631 9.49 16.32 34.65
C ASP A 631 8.20 15.61 34.21
N ILE A 632 8.25 14.77 33.17
CA ILE A 632 7.08 14.08 32.62
C ILE A 632 6.44 13.10 33.63
N HIS A 633 7.22 12.61 34.61
CA HIS A 633 6.71 11.70 35.63
C HIS A 633 5.55 12.33 36.43
N ASP A 634 5.60 13.64 36.64
CA ASP A 634 4.64 14.38 37.47
C ASP A 634 3.63 15.17 36.65
N MET A 635 3.38 14.78 35.39
CA MET A 635 2.41 15.37 34.46
C MET A 635 1.22 14.42 34.19
N PRO A 636 0.24 14.32 35.10
CA PRO A 636 -0.90 13.42 34.95
C PRO A 636 -1.77 13.73 33.71
N TYR A 637 -1.91 15.00 33.32
CA TYR A 637 -2.71 15.35 32.15
C TYR A 637 -2.01 14.97 30.84
N LEU A 638 -0.68 15.12 30.74
CA LEU A 638 0.11 14.56 29.64
C LEU A 638 -0.12 13.06 29.48
N LYS A 639 -0.03 12.28 30.58
CA LYS A 639 -0.27 10.84 30.55
C LYS A 639 -1.68 10.52 30.08
N ALA A 640 -2.66 11.29 30.54
CA ALA A 640 -4.05 11.16 30.13
C ALA A 640 -4.26 11.44 28.63
N VAL A 641 -3.61 12.48 28.08
CA VAL A 641 -3.62 12.79 26.64
C VAL A 641 -3.01 11.65 25.82
N VAL A 642 -1.87 11.09 26.27
CA VAL A 642 -1.22 9.97 25.58
C VAL A 642 -2.07 8.71 25.62
N LEU A 643 -2.65 8.37 26.78
CA LEU A 643 -3.55 7.23 26.92
C LEU A 643 -4.79 7.37 26.04
N GLU A 644 -5.39 8.57 25.97
CA GLU A 644 -6.54 8.83 25.10
C GLU A 644 -6.18 8.73 23.63
N GLY A 645 -5.00 9.21 23.23
CA GLY A 645 -4.48 9.02 21.88
C GLY A 645 -4.32 7.55 21.51
N LEU A 646 -3.73 6.75 22.41
CA LEU A 646 -3.54 5.31 22.16
C LEU A 646 -4.84 4.51 22.23
N ARG A 647 -5.82 4.93 23.02
CA ARG A 647 -7.16 4.31 23.09
C ARG A 647 -7.93 4.56 21.80
N LYS A 648 -8.03 5.83 21.40
CA LYS A 648 -8.81 6.26 20.24
C LYS A 648 -8.13 5.89 18.93
N HIS A 649 -6.82 6.05 18.82
CA HIS A 649 -6.02 5.85 17.61
C HIS A 649 -4.82 4.91 17.83
N PRO A 650 -5.06 3.63 18.16
CA PRO A 650 -3.96 2.68 18.36
C PRO A 650 -3.20 2.48 17.04
N PRO A 651 -1.84 2.58 17.01
CA PRO A 651 -1.07 2.41 15.79
C PRO A 651 -1.29 1.07 15.07
N GLY A 652 -1.72 0.03 15.79
CA GLY A 652 -2.16 -1.24 15.22
C GLY A 652 -3.59 -1.56 15.64
N HIS A 653 -4.50 -1.68 14.67
CA HIS A 653 -5.88 -2.11 14.92
C HIS A 653 -6.01 -3.58 15.30
N MET A 654 -4.98 -4.37 15.01
CA MET A 654 -4.83 -5.74 15.48
C MET A 654 -3.43 -5.95 16.02
N VAL A 655 -3.31 -6.75 17.07
CA VAL A 655 -2.00 -7.28 17.46
C VAL A 655 -1.51 -8.28 16.41
N LEU A 656 -0.20 -8.54 16.40
CA LEU A 656 0.36 -9.60 15.55
C LEU A 656 -0.40 -10.93 15.75
N PRO A 657 -0.64 -11.71 14.69
CA PRO A 657 -1.45 -12.92 14.79
C PRO A 657 -0.85 -13.96 15.74
N HIS A 658 -1.69 -14.58 16.54
CA HIS A 658 -1.33 -15.68 17.45
C HIS A 658 -1.68 -17.02 16.79
N ARG A 659 -1.01 -18.09 17.21
CA ARG A 659 -1.32 -19.45 16.79
C ARG A 659 -1.64 -20.30 18.01
N ALA A 660 -2.76 -21.01 17.99
CA ALA A 660 -3.13 -21.93 19.05
C ALA A 660 -2.18 -23.15 19.06
N ALA A 661 -1.54 -23.42 20.20
CA ALA A 661 -0.64 -24.56 20.40
C ALA A 661 -1.40 -25.88 20.64
N GLU A 662 -2.64 -25.77 21.12
CA GLU A 662 -3.56 -26.86 21.45
C GLU A 662 -5.02 -26.44 21.20
N ASP A 663 -5.93 -27.42 21.20
CA ASP A 663 -7.36 -27.16 21.12
C ASP A 663 -7.80 -26.43 22.40
N MET A 664 -8.57 -25.35 22.26
CA MET A 664 -9.05 -24.57 23.40
C MET A 664 -10.45 -24.02 23.18
N GLU A 665 -11.17 -23.74 24.27
CA GLU A 665 -12.48 -23.09 24.22
C GLU A 665 -12.36 -21.59 24.53
N ILE A 666 -12.97 -20.73 23.70
CA ILE A 666 -13.08 -19.28 23.91
C ILE A 666 -14.53 -18.87 23.64
N GLY A 667 -15.21 -18.33 24.64
CA GLY A 667 -16.58 -17.82 24.48
C GLY A 667 -17.60 -18.89 24.02
N GLY A 668 -17.43 -20.14 24.46
CA GLY A 668 -18.27 -21.26 24.03
C GLY A 668 -17.92 -21.84 22.65
N TYR A 669 -16.88 -21.33 22.00
CA TYR A 669 -16.39 -21.82 20.71
C TYR A 669 -15.11 -22.61 20.84
N LEU A 670 -15.00 -23.69 20.07
CA LEU A 670 -13.76 -24.45 19.89
C LEU A 670 -12.82 -23.70 18.96
N ILE A 671 -11.62 -23.42 19.44
CA ILE A 671 -10.48 -22.93 18.68
C ILE A 671 -9.52 -24.12 18.51
N PRO A 672 -9.42 -24.71 17.31
CA PRO A 672 -8.58 -25.88 17.09
C PRO A 672 -7.08 -25.50 17.09
N LYS A 673 -6.25 -26.46 17.50
CA LYS A 673 -4.80 -26.38 17.41
C LYS A 673 -4.36 -25.96 16.00
N GLY A 674 -3.44 -25.01 15.94
CA GLY A 674 -2.89 -24.46 14.71
C GLY A 674 -3.76 -23.39 14.05
N ALA A 675 -4.96 -23.09 14.58
CA ALA A 675 -5.72 -21.93 14.15
C ALA A 675 -4.95 -20.64 14.45
N THR A 676 -5.07 -19.67 13.55
CA THR A 676 -4.54 -18.32 13.74
C THR A 676 -5.61 -17.48 14.41
N VAL A 677 -5.28 -16.83 15.52
CA VAL A 677 -6.20 -15.99 16.30
C VAL A 677 -5.69 -14.55 16.29
N ASN A 678 -6.58 -13.60 15.99
CA ASN A 678 -6.32 -12.18 15.90
C ASN A 678 -7.23 -11.45 16.90
N PHE A 679 -6.72 -10.37 17.49
CA PHE A 679 -7.44 -9.57 18.48
C PHE A 679 -7.58 -8.15 17.98
N MET A 680 -8.80 -7.62 17.96
CA MET A 680 -9.11 -6.31 17.40
C MET A 680 -8.96 -5.23 18.47
N VAL A 681 -7.80 -4.59 18.47
CA VAL A 681 -7.37 -3.58 19.45
C VAL A 681 -8.24 -2.32 19.36
N ALA A 682 -8.48 -1.83 18.14
CA ALA A 682 -9.28 -0.63 17.92
C ALA A 682 -10.72 -0.81 18.41
N GLU A 683 -11.34 -1.96 18.12
CA GLU A 683 -12.71 -2.27 18.55
C GLU A 683 -12.83 -2.28 20.08
N MET A 684 -11.85 -2.83 20.80
CA MET A 684 -11.86 -2.84 22.27
C MET A 684 -11.64 -1.44 22.86
N GLY A 685 -10.78 -0.62 22.25
CA GLY A 685 -10.56 0.76 22.67
C GLY A 685 -11.73 1.68 22.38
N ARG A 686 -12.59 1.34 21.41
CA ARG A 686 -13.71 2.15 20.91
C ARG A 686 -15.09 1.57 21.29
N ASP A 687 -15.13 0.54 22.14
CA ASP A 687 -16.37 -0.11 22.55
C ASP A 687 -17.26 0.82 23.40
N GLU A 688 -18.41 1.20 22.86
CA GLU A 688 -19.43 2.04 23.51
C GLU A 688 -19.97 1.43 24.81
N LYS A 689 -19.82 0.11 25.02
CA LYS A 689 -20.20 -0.54 26.28
C LYS A 689 -19.22 -0.32 27.41
N GLU A 690 -18.00 0.08 27.08
CA GLU A 690 -16.89 0.23 28.03
C GLU A 690 -16.46 1.69 28.23
N TRP A 691 -16.59 2.50 27.18
CA TRP A 691 -16.11 3.88 27.14
C TRP A 691 -17.25 4.84 26.82
N GLU A 692 -17.46 5.84 27.67
CA GLU A 692 -18.42 6.91 27.39
C GLU A 692 -17.90 7.76 26.23
N LYS A 693 -18.79 8.00 25.24
CA LYS A 693 -18.52 8.77 24.02
C LYS A 693 -17.18 8.36 23.39
N PRO A 694 -17.04 7.10 22.94
CA PRO A 694 -15.72 6.51 22.65
C PRO A 694 -14.97 7.20 21.51
N MET A 695 -15.66 7.95 20.65
CA MET A 695 -15.05 8.69 19.56
C MET A 695 -14.78 10.18 19.87
N GLU A 696 -15.24 10.71 21.02
CA GLU A 696 -14.80 12.02 21.51
C GLU A 696 -13.40 11.88 22.14
N PHE A 697 -12.49 12.82 21.86
CA PHE A 697 -11.15 12.83 22.45
C PHE A 697 -11.20 13.54 23.80
N MET A 698 -11.23 12.78 24.88
CA MET A 698 -11.47 13.27 26.24
C MET A 698 -10.40 12.76 27.22
N PRO A 699 -9.21 13.39 27.31
CA PRO A 699 -8.16 13.01 28.25
C PRO A 699 -8.64 12.92 29.69
N GLU A 700 -9.61 13.75 30.10
CA GLU A 700 -10.23 13.75 31.42
C GLU A 700 -10.69 12.36 31.88
N ARG A 701 -11.01 11.45 30.95
CA ARG A 701 -11.37 10.07 31.28
C ARG A 701 -10.32 9.34 32.11
N PHE A 702 -9.04 9.61 31.89
CA PHE A 702 -7.95 8.93 32.59
C PHE A 702 -7.53 9.61 33.89
N LEU A 703 -8.23 10.69 34.29
CA LEU A 703 -8.01 11.37 35.57
C LEU A 703 -8.96 10.83 36.65
N ALA A 704 -8.76 11.29 37.88
CA ALA A 704 -9.61 10.93 39.02
C ALA A 704 -11.09 11.24 38.75
N GLY A 705 -11.96 10.25 38.94
CA GLY A 705 -13.39 10.32 38.68
C GLY A 705 -13.82 10.11 37.23
N GLY A 706 -12.88 9.94 36.29
CA GLY A 706 -13.16 9.61 34.90
C GLY A 706 -13.44 8.13 34.68
N ASP A 707 -14.15 7.79 33.60
CA ASP A 707 -14.47 6.38 33.29
C ASP A 707 -13.23 5.56 32.96
N GLY A 708 -12.09 6.15 32.62
CA GLY A 708 -10.78 5.53 32.39
C GLY A 708 -9.80 5.60 33.56
N GLU A 709 -10.23 6.00 34.77
CA GLU A 709 -9.34 6.09 35.93
C GLU A 709 -8.67 4.73 36.23
N GLY A 710 -7.34 4.73 36.41
CA GLY A 710 -6.59 3.55 36.84
C GLY A 710 -6.51 2.41 35.80
N VAL A 711 -6.78 2.69 34.52
CA VAL A 711 -6.71 1.69 33.45
C VAL A 711 -5.30 1.07 33.35
N ASP A 712 -5.25 -0.25 33.46
CA ASP A 712 -4.03 -1.04 33.29
C ASP A 712 -3.84 -1.43 31.81
N VAL A 713 -2.95 -0.72 31.11
CA VAL A 713 -2.59 -1.04 29.71
C VAL A 713 -1.84 -2.37 29.54
N THR A 714 -1.37 -2.99 30.64
CA THR A 714 -0.75 -4.33 30.59
C THR A 714 -1.80 -5.44 30.55
N GLY A 715 -3.04 -5.11 30.89
CA GLY A 715 -4.19 -6.01 30.89
C GLY A 715 -4.08 -7.15 31.90
N SER A 716 -3.30 -6.97 32.98
CA SER A 716 -2.99 -8.03 33.93
C SER A 716 -4.24 -8.49 34.70
N ARG A 717 -5.06 -7.53 35.16
CA ARG A 717 -6.32 -7.77 35.87
C ARG A 717 -7.49 -7.94 34.91
N GLU A 718 -7.64 -7.02 33.98
CA GLU A 718 -8.68 -7.02 32.95
C GLU A 718 -8.19 -6.25 31.73
N ILE A 719 -8.86 -6.42 30.58
CA ILE A 719 -8.63 -5.58 29.40
C ILE A 719 -9.76 -4.56 29.32
N ARG A 720 -9.40 -3.27 29.35
CA ARG A 720 -10.28 -2.15 28.98
C ARG A 720 -9.81 -1.50 27.67
N MET A 721 -8.49 -1.46 27.48
CA MET A 721 -7.80 -1.19 26.23
C MET A 721 -6.51 -2.02 26.19
N MET A 722 -5.94 -2.26 25.00
CA MET A 722 -4.72 -3.05 24.84
C MET A 722 -3.82 -2.57 23.69
N PRO A 723 -3.44 -1.26 23.64
CA PRO A 723 -2.68 -0.70 22.52
C PRO A 723 -1.31 -1.36 22.29
N PHE A 724 -0.76 -2.02 23.32
CA PHE A 724 0.52 -2.74 23.26
C PHE A 724 0.35 -4.27 23.20
N GLY A 725 -0.86 -4.76 23.00
CA GLY A 725 -1.22 -6.15 23.31
C GLY A 725 -1.14 -6.43 24.82
N VAL A 726 -1.34 -7.69 25.20
CA VAL A 726 -1.29 -8.12 26.61
C VAL A 726 -0.70 -9.52 26.75
N GLY A 727 -0.52 -9.98 28.00
CA GLY A 727 -0.10 -11.34 28.29
C GLY A 727 1.33 -11.67 27.86
N ARG A 728 1.60 -12.93 27.48
CA ARG A 728 2.96 -13.42 27.22
C ARG A 728 3.68 -12.69 26.07
N ARG A 729 2.92 -12.18 25.10
CA ARG A 729 3.44 -11.50 23.89
C ARG A 729 3.18 -9.99 23.90
N ILE A 730 2.88 -9.40 25.06
CA ILE A 730 2.82 -7.94 25.22
C ILE A 730 4.05 -7.26 24.63
N CYS A 731 3.90 -6.07 24.05
CA CYS A 731 5.01 -5.31 23.45
C CYS A 731 6.22 -5.27 24.39
N ALA A 732 7.40 -5.65 23.88
CA ALA A 732 8.64 -5.57 24.66
C ALA A 732 9.07 -4.10 24.89
N GLY A 733 8.65 -3.20 24.01
CA GLY A 733 8.98 -1.78 24.03
C GLY A 733 7.96 -0.88 24.72
N LEU A 734 6.95 -1.41 25.44
CA LEU A 734 5.90 -0.61 26.08
C LEU A 734 6.46 0.57 26.88
N GLY A 735 7.40 0.32 27.80
CA GLY A 735 7.95 1.38 28.66
C GLY A 735 8.69 2.46 27.88
N VAL A 736 9.47 2.06 26.86
CA VAL A 736 10.21 3.00 26.00
C VAL A 736 9.29 3.78 25.08
N ALA A 737 8.24 3.14 24.55
CA ALA A 737 7.25 3.80 23.71
C ALA A 737 6.47 4.86 24.49
N MET A 738 5.98 4.53 25.70
CA MET A 738 5.30 5.51 26.57
C MET A 738 6.22 6.69 26.89
N LEU A 739 7.47 6.43 27.30
CA LEU A 739 8.48 7.46 27.55
C LEU A 739 8.68 8.36 26.32
N HIS A 740 8.90 7.78 25.14
CA HIS A 740 9.14 8.56 23.93
C HIS A 740 7.92 9.39 23.53
N VAL A 741 6.72 8.82 23.54
CA VAL A 741 5.50 9.55 23.19
C VAL A 741 5.26 10.70 24.18
N GLU A 742 5.30 10.45 25.49
CA GLU A 742 5.15 11.47 26.52
C GLU A 742 6.20 12.58 26.38
N TYR A 743 7.47 12.21 26.27
CA TYR A 743 8.60 13.15 26.17
C TYR A 743 8.50 14.03 24.92
N PHE A 744 8.21 13.46 23.75
CA PHE A 744 8.14 14.24 22.52
C PHE A 744 6.85 15.08 22.44
N VAL A 745 5.70 14.57 22.88
CA VAL A 745 4.46 15.38 22.95
C VAL A 745 4.66 16.59 23.87
N ALA A 746 5.20 16.38 25.07
CA ALA A 746 5.44 17.46 26.02
C ALA A 746 6.39 18.52 25.45
N ASN A 747 7.49 18.10 24.81
CA ASN A 747 8.42 19.04 24.20
C ASN A 747 7.82 19.76 22.97
N MET A 748 7.05 19.09 22.13
CA MET A 748 6.41 19.72 20.95
C MET A 748 5.35 20.75 21.34
N VAL A 749 4.55 20.46 22.37
CA VAL A 749 3.52 21.39 22.90
C VAL A 749 4.15 22.54 23.68
N SER A 750 5.27 22.29 24.36
CA SER A 750 6.03 23.35 25.03
C SER A 750 6.69 24.31 24.04
N GLU A 751 7.12 23.80 22.89
CA GLU A 751 7.88 24.57 21.90
C GLU A 751 6.98 25.36 20.95
N PHE A 752 5.86 24.77 20.54
CA PHE A 752 4.96 25.36 19.54
C PHE A 752 3.50 25.34 20.00
N GLU A 753 2.75 26.34 19.56
CA GLU A 753 1.30 26.27 19.44
C GLU A 753 0.97 25.68 18.08
N TRP A 754 0.24 24.57 18.08
CA TRP A 754 -0.11 23.80 16.89
C TRP A 754 -1.50 24.19 16.42
N LYS A 755 -1.61 24.74 15.21
CA LYS A 755 -2.87 25.28 14.66
C LYS A 755 -3.27 24.58 13.38
N GLU A 756 -4.59 24.42 13.24
CA GLU A 756 -5.22 23.97 12.00
C GLU A 756 -5.03 25.04 10.92
N VAL A 757 -4.98 24.61 9.66
CA VAL A 757 -4.81 25.46 8.49
C VAL A 757 -5.99 25.24 7.55
N ALA A 758 -6.58 26.33 7.04
CA ALA A 758 -7.65 26.25 6.04
C ALA A 758 -7.17 25.53 4.76
N GLY A 759 -7.95 24.57 4.26
CA GLY A 759 -7.60 23.68 3.13
C GLY A 759 -6.71 22.48 3.52
N ASP A 760 -6.09 22.55 4.70
CA ASP A 760 -5.27 21.51 5.32
C ASP A 760 -5.85 21.10 6.68
N GLU A 761 -7.19 21.10 6.79
CA GLU A 761 -7.89 20.69 8.01
C GLU A 761 -7.53 19.25 8.39
N VAL A 762 -7.56 18.98 9.69
CA VAL A 762 -7.30 17.65 10.23
C VAL A 762 -8.42 16.71 9.81
N ASP A 763 -8.05 15.69 9.05
CA ASP A 763 -8.92 14.59 8.64
C ASP A 763 -8.48 13.29 9.34
N PHE A 764 -9.39 12.71 10.13
CA PHE A 764 -9.14 11.48 10.88
C PHE A 764 -9.42 10.21 10.06
N ALA A 765 -9.65 10.30 8.75
CA ALA A 765 -9.74 9.15 7.87
C ALA A 765 -8.49 8.26 8.00
N GLU A 766 -8.71 6.96 8.15
CA GLU A 766 -7.66 5.97 8.41
C GLU A 766 -7.29 5.22 7.13
N LYS A 767 -6.00 4.92 6.96
CA LYS A 767 -5.52 3.93 5.98
C LYS A 767 -4.57 2.95 6.65
N ILE A 768 -4.63 1.69 6.22
CA ILE A 768 -3.73 0.64 6.71
C ILE A 768 -2.48 0.61 5.83
N GLU A 769 -1.33 0.89 6.43
CA GLU A 769 -0.01 0.59 5.88
C GLU A 769 0.65 -0.51 6.74
N PHE A 770 1.87 -0.29 7.25
CA PHE A 770 2.42 -1.15 8.31
C PHE A 770 1.70 -0.92 9.65
N THR A 771 1.36 0.34 9.93
CA THR A 771 0.48 0.81 11.01
C THR A 771 -0.80 1.42 10.42
N THR A 772 -1.81 1.67 11.26
CA THR A 772 -2.95 2.50 10.87
C THR A 772 -2.55 3.97 10.94
N VAL A 773 -2.41 4.60 9.78
CA VAL A 773 -1.98 6.00 9.65
C VAL A 773 -3.12 6.87 9.13
N MET A 774 -2.98 8.19 9.26
CA MET A 774 -3.91 9.14 8.65
C MET A 774 -3.87 9.01 7.13
N ALA A 775 -5.03 8.98 6.48
CA ALA A 775 -5.16 8.94 5.03
C ALA A 775 -4.57 10.21 4.40
N LYS A 776 -4.90 11.37 4.98
CA LYS A 776 -4.26 12.66 4.76
C LYS A 776 -3.27 12.95 5.91
N PRO A 777 -1.95 12.92 5.69
CA PRO A 777 -0.97 13.19 6.74
C PRO A 777 -1.19 14.56 7.40
N LEU A 778 -0.88 14.66 8.70
CA LEU A 778 -1.04 15.90 9.45
C LEU A 778 -0.17 17.02 8.86
N ARG A 779 -0.84 18.12 8.48
CA ARG A 779 -0.22 19.40 8.13
C ARG A 779 -0.71 20.46 9.10
N ALA A 780 0.20 21.09 9.83
CA ALA A 780 -0.16 22.06 10.87
C ALA A 780 0.69 23.32 10.76
N ARG A 781 0.12 24.47 11.17
CA ARG A 781 0.86 25.71 11.36
C ARG A 781 1.46 25.72 12.76
N LEU A 782 2.77 25.88 12.85
CA LEU A 782 3.51 25.87 14.11
C LEU A 782 3.88 27.29 14.50
N VAL A 783 3.30 27.80 15.57
CA VAL A 783 3.63 29.13 16.11
C VAL A 783 4.59 28.94 17.29
N PRO A 784 5.85 29.39 17.21
CA PRO A 784 6.80 29.25 18.31
C PRO A 784 6.27 29.89 19.61
N ARG A 785 6.33 29.16 20.71
CA ARG A 785 6.02 29.66 22.07
C ARG A 785 7.25 30.18 22.79
N ARG A 786 8.44 29.72 22.39
CA ARG A 786 9.74 30.21 22.85
C ARG A 786 10.36 31.10 21.77
N ALA A 787 10.75 32.31 22.14
CA ALA A 787 11.46 33.26 21.27
C ALA A 787 12.96 33.03 21.33
#